data_AF-A0A2V7HD75-F1
#
_entry.id   AF-A0A2V7HD75-F1
#
_cell.length_a   1.000
_cell.length_b   1.000
_cell.length_c   1.000
_cell.angle_alpha   90.00
_cell.angle_beta   90.00
_cell.angle_gamma   90.00
#
_symmetry.space_group_name_H-M   'P 1'
#
loop_
_entity.id
_entity.type
_entity.pdbx_description
1 polymer ?
#
loop_
_entity_poly.entity_id
_entity_poly.type
_entity_poly.pdbx_seq_one_letter_code
_entity_poly.pdbx_strand_id
1 'polypeptide(L)'
;MSKTAARPAQSPRDRFPTQRLEPGLAREPHSASPTAALHVVDFLKDQSRALMGGDLSFDSSKPFPAAADSLFDSLSHHGIALARVTTFPSMAVVPRTAGTRFAQVRGVTDNYPFYGNIVTEPAGRWASLRQGANAIVDPSLLTSLNARVGDTLKLGFGTFTIIASIKDVPGAAGIAEMLGPRIFIPAKYIAETQLVVFGSTASRTVLAKLPPGTDPDKFVKPFKKRMEDQQVRLRTVTQTEMSTTDAIENLSNFIGIVGLVALLLGGIGVASGVRAFVERKIDTVAVLRCLGASSGQVLAIYVAQAAAMGIAGAAAGAALGVAVQFILPRVLTDFLPIDVHVSLVPSAVLTGLAVGGWIALIFALRPLLALRNVSPLQTLRRDTDANVLRMRWTDAPRLLVNAALILSVVGIALTRAHTTKQAFGMSAATGVAILALAASAALLSWAARKGLRTRWPYVVRQGVANLYRPGNQTRAVTLALGFGAFLVSTLYLVQHNILRRFTVAATESRGNVVFFDIQQDQEQGLDSIVRSGGHQVVQVAPVVTMRISSINGKSVTELNPATDSQPRQARPRRAPWALRREFRSTYRDKPASSETIVEGKWFSDSSLRMPRDTGEISLEDGIAKELLVKLGDVITWNVQGVDIPTRITSLRKVTWTRFEPNFFVVFAPPVLRGAPNQYVMLAQVKDPSAVALLQRAVVNRFPNVSPSSGPSIG
;
A
#
# COMPACT_ATOMS: atom_id res chain seq x y z
N MET A 1 -71.35 -40.32 -32.28
CA MET A 1 -70.09 -41.02 -32.64
C MET A 1 -69.01 -40.60 -31.64
N SER A 2 -68.49 -41.57 -30.89
CA SER A 2 -67.40 -41.51 -29.89
C SER A 2 -66.09 -40.98 -30.50
N LYS A 3 -65.07 -40.42 -29.83
CA LYS A 3 -64.38 -40.61 -28.52
C LYS A 3 -63.69 -39.26 -28.19
N THR A 4 -63.71 -38.64 -27.00
CA THR A 4 -63.21 -38.94 -25.64
C THR A 4 -61.69 -38.84 -25.41
N ALA A 5 -61.34 -38.12 -24.33
CA ALA A 5 -60.11 -38.02 -23.51
C ALA A 5 -59.11 -36.89 -23.88
N ALA A 6 -59.01 -35.74 -23.18
CA ALA A 6 -58.75 -35.40 -21.76
C ALA A 6 -57.25 -35.40 -21.37
N ARG A 7 -56.71 -34.19 -21.07
CA ARG A 7 -55.56 -33.95 -20.19
C ARG A 7 -55.67 -32.55 -19.54
N PRO A 8 -55.49 -32.40 -18.22
CA PRO A 8 -55.66 -31.13 -17.50
C PRO A 8 -54.35 -30.37 -17.21
N ALA A 9 -54.56 -29.16 -16.70
CA ALA A 9 -53.65 -28.06 -16.43
C ALA A 9 -52.51 -28.30 -15.41
N GLN A 10 -51.43 -27.53 -15.56
CA GLN A 10 -50.52 -27.14 -14.48
C GLN A 10 -50.20 -25.63 -14.56
N SER A 11 -50.18 -25.02 -13.38
CA SER A 11 -50.02 -23.59 -13.05
C SER A 11 -48.60 -23.04 -13.26
N PRO A 12 -48.42 -21.71 -13.37
CA PRO A 12 -47.16 -21.09 -13.75
C PRO A 12 -46.23 -20.81 -12.56
N ARG A 13 -44.95 -21.20 -12.69
CA ARG A 13 -43.80 -20.63 -11.98
C ARG A 13 -42.98 -19.78 -12.96
N ASP A 14 -42.28 -18.81 -12.39
CA ASP A 14 -41.12 -18.08 -12.92
C ASP A 14 -41.38 -16.85 -13.81
N ARG A 15 -41.14 -15.67 -13.22
CA ARG A 15 -40.72 -14.46 -13.93
C ARG A 15 -39.32 -14.07 -13.47
N PHE A 16 -38.31 -14.54 -14.19
CA PHE A 16 -37.05 -13.82 -14.38
C PHE A 16 -36.80 -13.75 -15.90
N PRO A 17 -36.44 -12.58 -16.45
CA PRO A 17 -36.30 -12.41 -17.89
C PRO A 17 -35.00 -13.05 -18.37
N THR A 18 -35.12 -14.10 -19.16
CA THR A 18 -34.07 -14.61 -20.04
C THR A 18 -33.84 -13.60 -21.17
N GLN A 19 -32.71 -12.89 -21.15
CA GLN A 19 -32.24 -12.11 -22.30
C GLN A 19 -31.21 -12.92 -23.08
N ARG A 20 -31.46 -12.99 -24.39
CA ARG A 20 -30.77 -13.82 -25.40
C ARG A 20 -29.29 -13.51 -25.52
N LEU A 21 -28.56 -14.58 -25.84
CA LEU A 21 -27.21 -14.59 -26.40
C LEU A 21 -27.21 -13.87 -27.76
N GLU A 22 -26.42 -12.81 -27.87
CA GLU A 22 -25.89 -12.26 -29.13
C GLU A 22 -24.36 -12.32 -29.05
N PRO A 23 -23.65 -12.80 -30.09
CA PRO A 23 -22.20 -12.89 -30.09
C PRO A 23 -21.58 -11.63 -30.70
N GLY A 24 -20.52 -11.14 -30.06
CA GLY A 24 -19.60 -10.17 -30.66
C GLY A 24 -19.76 -8.75 -30.11
N LEU A 25 -18.91 -8.40 -29.15
CA LEU A 25 -18.50 -7.02 -28.95
C LEU A 25 -17.00 -7.00 -28.66
N ALA A 26 -16.33 -6.25 -29.52
CA ALA A 26 -14.90 -6.07 -29.62
C ALA A 26 -14.29 -5.60 -28.29
N ARG A 27 -13.15 -6.18 -27.93
CA ARG A 27 -12.24 -5.58 -26.97
C ARG A 27 -11.78 -4.24 -27.55
N GLU A 28 -12.11 -3.14 -26.89
CA GLU A 28 -11.47 -1.85 -27.17
C GLU A 28 -9.95 -1.96 -26.92
N PRO A 29 -9.11 -1.30 -27.73
CA PRO A 29 -7.67 -1.37 -27.62
C PRO A 29 -7.20 -0.45 -26.48
N HIS A 30 -7.24 -0.94 -25.24
CA HIS A 30 -6.45 -0.32 -24.18
C HIS A 30 -4.97 -0.51 -24.49
N SER A 31 -4.30 0.63 -24.66
CA SER A 31 -2.89 0.82 -24.98
C SER A 31 -1.95 -0.13 -24.22
N ALA A 32 -1.01 -0.70 -24.97
CA ALA A 32 -0.12 -1.76 -24.54
C ALA A 32 0.91 -1.33 -23.44
N SER A 33 1.03 -2.23 -22.45
CA SER A 33 1.99 -2.32 -21.32
C SER A 33 1.75 -1.39 -20.12
N PRO A 34 1.74 -1.97 -18.89
CA PRO A 34 2.91 -2.64 -18.31
C PRO A 34 2.62 -4.10 -17.92
N THR A 35 3.21 -5.07 -18.62
CA THR A 35 3.06 -6.51 -18.36
C THR A 35 3.69 -6.96 -17.04
N ALA A 36 4.72 -6.28 -16.55
CA ALA A 36 5.21 -6.49 -15.18
C ALA A 36 4.15 -6.07 -14.15
N ALA A 37 3.45 -4.95 -14.37
CA ALA A 37 2.33 -4.56 -13.53
C ALA A 37 1.15 -5.51 -13.67
N LEU A 38 0.85 -6.05 -14.85
CA LEU A 38 -0.21 -7.04 -15.04
C LEU A 38 0.10 -8.35 -14.30
N HIS A 39 1.33 -8.86 -14.42
CA HIS A 39 1.77 -10.07 -13.71
C HIS A 39 1.84 -9.84 -12.21
N VAL A 40 2.30 -8.66 -11.78
CA VAL A 40 2.27 -8.27 -10.36
C VAL A 40 0.84 -8.14 -9.88
N VAL A 41 -0.08 -7.55 -10.64
CA VAL A 41 -1.50 -7.41 -10.26
C VAL A 41 -2.20 -8.76 -10.22
N ASP A 42 -1.96 -9.65 -11.17
CA ASP A 42 -2.57 -10.98 -11.16
C ASP A 42 -1.95 -11.87 -10.07
N PHE A 43 -0.64 -11.81 -9.86
CA PHE A 43 0.02 -12.41 -8.70
C PHE A 43 -0.54 -11.82 -7.39
N LEU A 44 -0.75 -10.51 -7.31
CA LEU A 44 -1.32 -9.85 -6.14
C LEU A 44 -2.76 -10.22 -5.90
N LYS A 45 -3.57 -10.43 -6.94
CA LYS A 45 -4.93 -10.95 -6.83
C LYS A 45 -4.91 -12.35 -6.23
N ASP A 46 -4.07 -13.23 -6.74
CA ASP A 46 -3.97 -14.59 -6.24
C ASP A 46 -3.40 -14.65 -4.82
N GLN A 47 -2.41 -13.81 -4.51
CA GLN A 47 -1.89 -13.62 -3.16
C GLN A 47 -2.96 -13.03 -2.23
N SER A 48 -3.76 -12.05 -2.67
CA SER A 48 -4.81 -11.45 -1.86
C SER A 48 -5.97 -12.42 -1.61
N ARG A 49 -6.32 -13.26 -2.59
CA ARG A 49 -7.25 -14.38 -2.42
C ARG A 49 -6.73 -15.39 -1.40
N ALA A 50 -5.45 -15.75 -1.50
CA ALA A 50 -4.81 -16.63 -0.53
C ALA A 50 -4.79 -16.00 0.87
N LEU A 51 -4.48 -14.71 0.97
CA LEU A 51 -4.46 -13.97 2.25
C LEU A 51 -5.85 -13.88 2.89
N MET A 52 -6.91 -13.68 2.10
CA MET A 52 -8.28 -13.67 2.60
C MET A 52 -8.82 -15.08 2.87
N GLY A 53 -8.34 -16.08 2.12
CA GLY A 53 -8.85 -17.45 2.13
C GLY A 53 -10.17 -17.63 1.36
N GLY A 54 -10.61 -16.62 0.59
CA GLY A 54 -11.86 -16.56 -0.17
C GLY A 54 -11.93 -15.31 -1.05
N ASP A 55 -12.94 -15.18 -1.90
CA ASP A 55 -13.18 -13.96 -2.69
C ASP A 55 -13.93 -12.88 -1.89
N LEU A 56 -14.76 -13.33 -0.94
CA LEU A 56 -15.55 -12.49 -0.03
C LEU A 56 -15.37 -12.96 1.41
N SER A 57 -15.29 -12.01 2.35
CA SER A 57 -15.39 -12.27 3.79
C SER A 57 -16.57 -11.52 4.41
N PHE A 58 -17.33 -12.22 5.26
CA PHE A 58 -18.36 -11.66 6.12
C PHE A 58 -17.92 -11.85 7.57
N ASP A 59 -17.56 -10.76 8.23
CA ASP A 59 -17.00 -10.75 9.57
C ASP A 59 -18.00 -10.18 10.58
N SER A 60 -18.20 -10.88 11.68
CA SER A 60 -19.07 -10.44 12.77
C SER A 60 -18.51 -10.85 14.13
N SER A 61 -18.51 -9.93 15.10
CA SER A 61 -18.18 -10.24 16.50
C SER A 61 -19.37 -10.77 17.30
N LYS A 62 -20.54 -10.89 16.67
CA LYS A 62 -21.79 -11.43 17.23
C LYS A 62 -22.25 -12.65 16.42
N PRO A 63 -23.17 -13.47 16.96
CA PRO A 63 -23.89 -14.44 16.12
C PRO A 63 -24.49 -13.73 14.90
N PHE A 64 -24.44 -14.41 13.75
CA PHE A 64 -25.01 -13.84 12.52
C PHE A 64 -26.53 -13.64 12.70
N PRO A 65 -27.08 -12.52 12.23
CA PRO A 65 -28.53 -12.31 12.24
C PRO A 65 -29.20 -13.27 11.25
N ALA A 66 -30.48 -13.60 11.47
CA ALA A 66 -31.24 -14.50 10.59
C ALA A 66 -31.26 -14.06 9.11
N ALA A 67 -31.17 -12.75 8.84
CA ALA A 67 -31.06 -12.21 7.49
C ALA A 67 -29.70 -12.51 6.81
N ALA A 68 -28.63 -12.64 7.59
CA ALA A 68 -27.33 -13.05 7.08
C ALA A 68 -27.28 -14.56 6.85
N ASP A 69 -27.85 -15.36 7.76
CA ASP A 69 -27.93 -16.81 7.57
C ASP A 69 -28.78 -17.18 6.36
N SER A 70 -29.93 -16.53 6.14
CA SER A 70 -30.75 -16.76 4.94
C SER A 70 -30.04 -16.36 3.64
N LEU A 71 -29.18 -15.33 3.68
CA LEU A 71 -28.30 -14.99 2.57
C LEU A 71 -27.28 -16.10 2.32
N PHE A 72 -26.62 -16.61 3.36
CA PHE A 72 -25.64 -17.69 3.23
C PHE A 72 -26.27 -18.97 2.69
N ASP A 73 -27.49 -19.29 3.11
CA ASP A 73 -28.26 -20.42 2.58
C ASP A 73 -28.60 -20.20 1.10
N SER A 74 -29.05 -19.00 0.74
CA SER A 74 -29.30 -18.62 -0.67
C SER A 74 -28.04 -18.74 -1.53
N LEU A 75 -26.89 -18.24 -1.06
CA LEU A 75 -25.61 -18.36 -1.77
C LEU A 75 -25.23 -19.83 -1.98
N SER A 76 -25.38 -20.65 -0.94
CA SER A 76 -25.09 -22.09 -0.98
C SER A 76 -26.00 -22.80 -1.99
N HIS A 77 -27.30 -22.45 -2.04
CA HIS A 77 -28.25 -22.98 -3.03
C HIS A 77 -27.91 -22.58 -4.47
N HIS A 78 -27.26 -21.43 -4.68
CA HIS A 78 -26.76 -21.00 -5.99
C HIS A 78 -25.38 -21.57 -6.34
N GLY A 79 -24.89 -22.57 -5.58
CA GLY A 79 -23.63 -23.26 -5.86
C GLY A 79 -22.37 -22.50 -5.42
N ILE A 80 -22.51 -21.45 -4.61
CA ILE A 80 -21.36 -20.71 -4.06
C ILE A 80 -20.87 -21.48 -2.84
N ALA A 81 -19.61 -21.93 -2.88
CA ALA A 81 -19.02 -22.65 -1.75
C ALA A 81 -18.73 -21.68 -0.59
N LEU A 82 -19.16 -22.05 0.61
CA LEU A 82 -18.93 -21.29 1.84
C LEU A 82 -18.00 -22.04 2.80
N ALA A 83 -17.16 -21.30 3.51
CA ALA A 83 -16.34 -21.80 4.61
C ALA A 83 -16.56 -20.92 5.84
N ARG A 84 -16.76 -21.52 7.01
CA ARG A 84 -16.94 -20.81 8.28
C ARG A 84 -15.67 -20.94 9.13
N VAL A 85 -15.25 -19.83 9.71
CA VAL A 85 -14.13 -19.73 10.63
C VAL A 85 -14.59 -19.01 11.88
N THR A 86 -14.48 -19.66 13.03
CA THR A 86 -14.74 -19.02 14.34
C THR A 86 -13.41 -18.87 15.06
N THR A 87 -13.04 -17.63 15.35
CA THR A 87 -11.80 -17.28 16.05
C THR A 87 -12.12 -16.79 17.44
N PHE A 88 -11.51 -17.38 18.47
CA PHE A 88 -11.68 -16.96 19.84
C PHE A 88 -10.40 -17.18 20.65
N PRO A 89 -10.11 -16.32 21.64
CA PRO A 89 -8.99 -16.54 22.55
C PRO A 89 -9.28 -17.68 23.54
N SER A 90 -8.26 -18.44 23.93
CA SER A 90 -8.37 -19.47 24.97
C SER A 90 -7.02 -19.77 25.63
N MET A 91 -7.08 -20.33 26.84
CA MET A 91 -5.93 -20.96 27.49
C MET A 91 -5.76 -22.38 26.96
N ALA A 92 -4.63 -22.61 26.29
CA ALA A 92 -4.16 -23.92 25.89
C ALA A 92 -3.42 -24.58 27.06
N VAL A 93 -3.82 -25.80 27.39
CA VAL A 93 -3.21 -26.59 28.47
C VAL A 93 -2.73 -27.92 27.93
N VAL A 94 -1.48 -28.30 28.22
CA VAL A 94 -0.94 -29.63 27.92
C VAL A 94 -0.78 -30.38 29.24
N PRO A 95 -1.67 -31.34 29.56
CA PRO A 95 -1.67 -32.01 30.87
C PRO A 95 -0.34 -32.69 31.21
N ARG A 96 0.35 -33.26 30.21
CA ARG A 96 1.64 -33.96 30.39
C ARG A 96 2.73 -33.06 30.99
N THR A 97 2.77 -31.79 30.59
CA THR A 97 3.78 -30.82 31.07
C THR A 97 3.24 -29.86 32.13
N ALA A 98 1.93 -29.93 32.40
CA ALA A 98 1.18 -28.89 33.12
C ALA A 98 1.38 -27.47 32.54
N GLY A 99 1.87 -27.36 31.30
CA GLY A 99 2.11 -26.09 30.65
C GLY A 99 0.80 -25.43 30.26
N THR A 100 0.68 -24.13 30.54
CA THR A 100 -0.47 -23.32 30.14
C THR A 100 0.00 -22.11 29.33
N ARG A 101 -0.74 -21.77 28.27
CA ARG A 101 -0.43 -20.60 27.45
C ARG A 101 -1.68 -20.04 26.80
N PHE A 102 -1.79 -18.72 26.80
CA PHE A 102 -2.82 -18.03 26.04
C PHE A 102 -2.57 -18.17 24.53
N ALA A 103 -3.61 -18.56 23.79
CA ALA A 103 -3.54 -18.86 22.37
C ALA A 103 -4.82 -18.44 21.65
N GLN A 104 -4.72 -18.24 20.34
CA GLN A 104 -5.87 -17.96 19.49
C GLN A 104 -6.37 -19.25 18.84
N VAL A 105 -7.57 -19.69 19.24
CA VAL A 105 -8.21 -20.88 18.67
C VAL A 105 -9.04 -20.49 17.46
N ARG A 106 -8.84 -21.23 16.35
CA ARG A 106 -9.58 -21.10 15.10
C ARG A 106 -10.29 -22.41 14.79
N GLY A 107 -11.60 -22.39 14.95
CA GLY A 107 -12.46 -23.48 14.51
C GLY A 107 -12.84 -23.32 13.05
N VAL A 108 -12.43 -24.28 12.20
CA VAL A 108 -12.58 -24.18 10.74
C VAL A 108 -13.45 -25.30 10.17
N THR A 109 -14.24 -24.99 9.13
CA THR A 109 -15.02 -25.97 8.35
C THR A 109 -14.22 -26.58 7.20
N ASP A 110 -14.78 -27.61 6.57
CA ASP A 110 -14.10 -28.42 5.55
C ASP A 110 -13.70 -27.66 4.26
N ASN A 111 -14.31 -26.52 3.99
CA ASN A 111 -13.99 -25.75 2.79
C ASN A 111 -12.86 -24.72 3.01
N TYR A 112 -12.31 -24.64 4.22
CA TYR A 112 -11.25 -23.69 4.54
C TYR A 112 -9.84 -24.29 4.37
N PRO A 113 -8.88 -23.54 3.78
CA PRO A 113 -9.06 -22.32 2.98
C PRO A 113 -9.48 -22.64 1.53
N PHE A 114 -10.15 -21.71 0.84
CA PHE A 114 -10.48 -21.88 -0.60
C PHE A 114 -9.31 -21.61 -1.52
N TYR A 115 -8.40 -20.74 -1.07
CA TYR A 115 -7.23 -20.27 -1.80
C TYR A 115 -6.03 -20.31 -0.87
N GLY A 116 -4.87 -20.69 -1.40
CA GLY A 116 -3.66 -20.93 -0.62
C GLY A 116 -3.62 -22.32 0.03
N ASN A 117 -2.42 -22.83 0.28
CA ASN A 117 -2.19 -24.14 0.87
C ASN A 117 -1.63 -24.00 2.28
N ILE A 118 -2.16 -24.77 3.22
CA ILE A 118 -1.61 -24.82 4.59
C ILE A 118 -0.57 -25.93 4.65
N VAL A 119 0.68 -25.53 4.92
CA VAL A 119 1.81 -26.44 5.03
C VAL A 119 2.02 -26.79 6.50
N THR A 120 2.08 -28.09 6.77
CA THR A 120 2.18 -28.65 8.11
C THR A 120 3.43 -29.51 8.23
N GLU A 121 3.91 -29.69 9.44
CA GLU A 121 5.00 -30.60 9.79
C GLU A 121 4.52 -31.55 10.90
N PRO A 122 4.38 -32.86 10.62
CA PRO A 122 4.60 -33.56 9.35
C PRO A 122 3.65 -33.13 8.21
N ALA A 123 4.10 -33.25 6.95
CA ALA A 123 3.34 -32.83 5.77
C ALA A 123 2.01 -33.60 5.59
N GLY A 124 1.03 -32.94 4.97
CA GLY A 124 -0.27 -33.54 4.63
C GLY A 124 -1.27 -33.68 5.79
N ARG A 125 -0.90 -33.28 7.01
CA ARG A 125 -1.74 -33.44 8.21
C ARG A 125 -2.93 -32.47 8.28
N TRP A 126 -2.95 -31.41 7.46
CA TRP A 126 -4.10 -30.50 7.36
C TRP A 126 -5.41 -31.21 7.01
N ALA A 127 -5.38 -32.15 6.06
CA ALA A 127 -6.56 -32.93 5.70
C ALA A 127 -7.06 -33.81 6.87
N SER A 128 -6.13 -34.34 7.68
CA SER A 128 -6.42 -35.14 8.86
C SER A 128 -6.95 -34.35 10.05
N LEU A 129 -6.88 -33.01 10.04
CA LEU A 129 -7.47 -32.16 11.10
C LEU A 129 -8.92 -32.56 11.36
N ARG A 130 -9.66 -32.92 10.31
CA ARG A 130 -11.11 -33.16 10.33
C ARG A 130 -11.52 -34.56 10.78
N GLN A 131 -10.58 -35.50 10.80
CA GLN A 131 -10.82 -36.94 11.03
C GLN A 131 -11.10 -37.29 12.50
N GLY A 132 -10.96 -36.34 13.43
CA GLY A 132 -11.22 -36.54 14.85
C GLY A 132 -11.05 -35.23 15.63
N ALA A 133 -11.04 -35.32 16.96
CA ALA A 133 -10.70 -34.20 17.84
C ALA A 133 -9.19 -33.93 17.76
N ASN A 134 -8.75 -33.38 16.63
CA ASN A 134 -7.35 -33.07 16.35
C ASN A 134 -7.10 -31.56 16.44
N ALA A 135 -5.87 -31.21 16.79
CA ALA A 135 -5.39 -29.83 16.81
C ALA A 135 -4.10 -29.71 15.98
N ILE A 136 -3.99 -28.62 15.23
CA ILE A 136 -2.76 -28.20 14.55
C ILE A 136 -2.34 -26.87 15.15
N VAL A 137 -1.08 -26.75 15.57
CA VAL A 137 -0.61 -25.64 16.41
C VAL A 137 0.58 -24.90 15.80
N ASP A 138 0.75 -23.62 16.13
CA ASP A 138 1.97 -22.91 15.75
C ASP A 138 3.21 -23.51 16.48
N PRO A 139 4.42 -23.50 15.84
CA PRO A 139 5.64 -24.05 16.43
C PRO A 139 6.05 -23.40 17.76
N SER A 140 5.73 -22.11 17.92
CA SER A 140 5.98 -21.36 19.15
C SER A 140 5.16 -21.86 20.34
N LEU A 141 3.97 -22.43 20.09
CA LEU A 141 3.15 -23.06 21.14
C LEU A 141 3.82 -24.33 21.66
N LEU A 142 4.35 -25.18 20.76
CA LEU A 142 5.05 -26.40 21.15
C LEU A 142 6.26 -26.10 22.03
N THR A 143 7.07 -25.12 21.60
CA THR A 143 8.28 -24.71 22.31
C THR A 143 7.95 -24.14 23.69
N SER A 144 6.92 -23.30 23.78
CA SER A 144 6.56 -22.64 25.04
C SER A 144 5.85 -23.53 26.05
N LEU A 145 5.06 -24.50 25.58
CA LEU A 145 4.40 -25.49 26.45
C LEU A 145 5.26 -26.73 26.71
N ASN A 146 6.47 -26.80 26.14
CA ASN A 146 7.32 -27.99 26.09
C ASN A 146 6.57 -29.25 25.58
N ALA A 147 5.66 -29.01 24.63
CA ALA A 147 4.75 -29.99 24.07
C ALA A 147 5.33 -30.61 22.79
N ARG A 148 4.88 -31.81 22.46
CA ARG A 148 5.29 -32.57 21.26
C ARG A 148 4.07 -32.91 20.42
N VAL A 149 4.29 -33.14 19.12
CA VAL A 149 3.27 -33.74 18.26
C VAL A 149 2.91 -35.12 18.79
N GLY A 150 1.62 -35.39 18.99
CA GLY A 150 1.07 -36.56 19.66
C GLY A 150 0.53 -36.27 21.08
N ASP A 151 0.92 -35.15 21.70
CA ASP A 151 0.42 -34.78 23.02
C ASP A 151 -1.06 -34.37 23.00
N THR A 152 -1.72 -34.53 24.14
CA THR A 152 -3.07 -34.05 24.36
C THR A 152 -3.08 -32.57 24.73
N LEU A 153 -3.92 -31.80 24.04
CA LEU A 153 -4.16 -30.38 24.20
C LEU A 153 -5.59 -30.17 24.70
N LYS A 154 -5.72 -29.56 25.87
CA LYS A 154 -7.01 -29.19 26.46
C LYS A 154 -7.30 -27.71 26.18
N LEU A 155 -8.51 -27.45 25.68
CA LEU A 155 -9.04 -26.12 25.38
C LEU A 155 -10.40 -25.98 26.05
N GLY A 156 -10.46 -25.31 27.20
CA GLY A 156 -11.65 -25.32 28.05
C GLY A 156 -12.02 -26.74 28.46
N PHE A 157 -13.21 -27.19 28.07
CA PHE A 157 -13.66 -28.58 28.29
C PHE A 157 -13.33 -29.54 27.13
N GLY A 158 -12.92 -29.00 25.98
CA GLY A 158 -12.56 -29.80 24.81
C GLY A 158 -11.16 -30.40 24.95
N THR A 159 -11.01 -31.63 24.47
CA THR A 159 -9.73 -32.36 24.48
C THR A 159 -9.35 -32.74 23.06
N PHE A 160 -8.15 -32.36 22.63
CA PHE A 160 -7.68 -32.52 21.26
C PHE A 160 -6.29 -33.17 21.24
N THR A 161 -5.99 -33.95 20.20
CA THR A 161 -4.64 -34.48 19.99
C THR A 161 -3.86 -33.58 19.04
N ILE A 162 -2.65 -33.17 19.42
CA ILE A 162 -1.79 -32.37 18.54
C ILE A 162 -1.25 -33.29 17.43
N ILE A 163 -1.65 -33.05 16.17
CA ILE A 163 -1.27 -33.93 15.05
C ILE A 163 -0.16 -33.37 14.17
N ALA A 164 0.09 -32.06 14.21
CA ALA A 164 1.16 -31.38 13.47
C ALA A 164 1.41 -29.96 13.97
N SER A 165 2.57 -29.41 13.64
CA SER A 165 2.86 -27.98 13.71
C SER A 165 2.66 -27.29 12.37
N ILE A 166 2.37 -25.99 12.40
CA ILE A 166 2.20 -25.15 11.22
C ILE A 166 3.56 -24.68 10.71
N LYS A 167 3.81 -24.82 9.41
CA LYS A 167 4.98 -24.23 8.76
C LYS A 167 4.60 -22.98 7.96
N ASP A 168 3.49 -23.04 7.23
CA ASP A 168 2.98 -21.93 6.44
C ASP A 168 1.45 -21.94 6.42
N VAL A 169 0.84 -20.77 6.54
CA VAL A 169 -0.62 -20.56 6.54
C VAL A 169 -0.96 -19.32 5.70
N PRO A 170 -1.87 -19.43 4.74
CA PRO A 170 -2.39 -18.27 4.02
C PRO A 170 -3.12 -17.30 4.97
N GLY A 171 -2.88 -15.99 4.80
CA GLY A 171 -3.54 -14.94 5.59
C GLY A 171 -2.82 -14.52 6.87
N ALA A 172 -1.51 -14.79 6.95
CA ALA A 172 -0.64 -14.48 8.08
C ALA A 172 -0.22 -12.99 8.19
N ALA A 173 -1.12 -12.05 7.90
CA ALA A 173 -0.83 -10.62 8.00
C ALA A 173 -1.94 -9.91 8.77
N GLY A 174 -1.82 -9.85 10.10
CA GLY A 174 -2.75 -9.06 10.90
C GLY A 174 -2.46 -9.03 12.40
N ILE A 175 -3.07 -8.04 13.08
CA ILE A 175 -3.00 -7.80 14.53
C ILE A 175 -3.37 -9.05 15.36
N ALA A 176 -4.14 -9.98 14.79
CA ALA A 176 -4.48 -11.25 15.40
C ALA A 176 -3.24 -12.11 15.78
N GLU A 177 -2.12 -11.96 15.08
CA GLU A 177 -0.86 -12.65 15.41
C GLU A 177 -0.16 -12.06 16.65
N MET A 178 -0.47 -10.80 17.00
CA MET A 178 0.08 -10.15 18.20
C MET A 178 -0.55 -10.67 19.50
N LEU A 179 -1.69 -11.39 19.42
CA LEU A 179 -2.45 -11.85 20.58
C LEU A 179 -2.05 -13.24 21.09
N GLY A 180 -1.16 -13.96 20.39
CA GLY A 180 -0.65 -15.26 20.81
C GLY A 180 -0.63 -16.31 19.70
N PRO A 181 0.03 -17.46 19.93
CA PRO A 181 0.13 -18.55 18.95
C PRO A 181 -1.25 -19.11 18.56
N ARG A 182 -1.38 -19.58 17.32
CA ARG A 182 -2.62 -20.08 16.73
C ARG A 182 -2.78 -21.57 16.94
N ILE A 183 -4.04 -21.98 17.09
CA ILE A 183 -4.46 -23.37 17.20
C ILE A 183 -5.65 -23.58 16.27
N PHE A 184 -5.54 -24.49 15.32
CA PHE A 184 -6.65 -24.89 14.45
C PHE A 184 -7.32 -26.14 15.00
N ILE A 185 -8.64 -26.09 15.10
CA ILE A 185 -9.50 -27.22 15.46
C ILE A 185 -10.65 -27.35 14.45
N PRO A 186 -11.27 -28.53 14.29
CA PRO A 186 -12.48 -28.66 13.49
C PRO A 186 -13.65 -27.88 14.10
N ALA A 187 -14.42 -27.17 13.27
CA ALA A 187 -15.55 -26.36 13.72
C ALA A 187 -16.61 -27.17 14.51
N LYS A 188 -16.78 -28.46 14.20
CA LYS A 188 -17.73 -29.36 14.89
C LYS A 188 -17.48 -29.51 16.39
N TYR A 189 -16.23 -29.36 16.83
CA TYR A 189 -15.83 -29.51 18.23
C TYR A 189 -15.77 -28.18 19.01
N ILE A 190 -16.11 -27.05 18.39
CA ILE A 190 -16.12 -25.75 19.09
C ILE A 190 -17.10 -25.78 20.26
N ALA A 191 -18.29 -26.36 20.07
CA ALA A 191 -19.32 -26.40 21.10
C ALA A 191 -18.86 -27.18 22.35
N GLU A 192 -18.09 -28.25 22.17
CA GLU A 192 -17.54 -29.06 23.26
C GLU A 192 -16.52 -28.30 24.12
N THR A 193 -15.88 -27.27 23.57
CA THR A 193 -14.98 -26.43 24.38
C THR A 193 -15.71 -25.62 25.46
N GLN A 194 -17.01 -25.34 25.24
CA GLN A 194 -17.83 -24.38 26.00
C GLN A 194 -17.20 -22.99 26.16
N LEU A 195 -16.29 -22.59 25.27
CA LEU A 195 -15.63 -21.27 25.31
C LEU A 195 -16.39 -20.20 24.52
N VAL A 196 -17.33 -20.62 23.67
CA VAL A 196 -18.17 -19.73 22.85
C VAL A 196 -19.56 -19.65 23.47
N VAL A 197 -19.65 -18.90 24.57
CA VAL A 197 -20.90 -18.62 25.30
C VAL A 197 -21.36 -17.18 25.11
N PHE A 198 -22.52 -16.82 25.65
CA PHE A 198 -22.98 -15.43 25.69
C PHE A 198 -21.93 -14.53 26.38
N GLY A 199 -21.56 -13.42 25.74
CA GLY A 199 -20.49 -12.53 26.21
C GLY A 199 -19.06 -12.91 25.77
N SER A 200 -18.86 -14.07 25.12
CA SER A 200 -17.56 -14.46 24.57
C SER A 200 -17.12 -13.55 23.42
N THR A 201 -15.86 -13.14 23.41
CA THR A 201 -15.23 -12.32 22.36
C THR A 201 -14.83 -13.17 21.15
N ALA A 202 -15.77 -13.92 20.59
CA ALA A 202 -15.57 -14.76 19.42
C ALA A 202 -15.88 -13.98 18.13
N SER A 203 -14.91 -13.93 17.21
CA SER A 203 -15.09 -13.43 15.85
C SER A 203 -15.55 -14.57 14.94
N ARG A 204 -16.64 -14.36 14.21
CA ARG A 204 -17.18 -15.31 13.24
C ARG A 204 -16.98 -14.74 11.85
N THR A 205 -16.33 -15.51 11.00
CA THR A 205 -16.05 -15.15 9.62
C THR A 205 -16.65 -16.21 8.70
N VAL A 206 -17.42 -15.78 7.69
CA VAL A 206 -17.86 -16.63 6.58
C VAL A 206 -17.11 -16.19 5.34
N LEU A 207 -16.43 -17.12 4.70
CA LEU A 207 -15.72 -16.94 3.44
C LEU A 207 -16.56 -17.53 2.32
N ALA A 208 -16.58 -16.86 1.17
CA ALA A 208 -17.27 -17.36 -0.02
C ALA A 208 -16.32 -17.42 -1.22
N LYS A 209 -16.46 -18.47 -2.02
CA LYS A 209 -15.77 -18.65 -3.30
C LYS A 209 -16.73 -18.34 -4.45
N LEU A 210 -16.48 -17.27 -5.19
CA LEU A 210 -17.33 -16.84 -6.29
C LEU A 210 -17.02 -17.65 -7.57
N PRO A 211 -17.99 -17.80 -8.48
CA PRO A 211 -17.74 -18.39 -9.79
C PRO A 211 -16.70 -17.57 -10.58
N PRO A 212 -15.83 -18.25 -11.36
CA PRO A 212 -14.78 -17.57 -12.13
C PRO A 212 -15.38 -16.54 -13.09
N GLY A 213 -14.81 -15.33 -13.12
CA GLY A 213 -15.27 -14.21 -13.95
C GLY A 213 -16.29 -13.28 -13.29
N THR A 214 -16.76 -13.58 -12.07
CA THR A 214 -17.64 -12.70 -11.31
C THR A 214 -16.84 -11.59 -10.63
N ASP A 215 -17.26 -10.34 -10.79
CA ASP A 215 -16.70 -9.18 -10.09
C ASP A 215 -17.20 -9.13 -8.63
N PRO A 216 -16.33 -9.33 -7.61
CA PRO A 216 -16.75 -9.38 -6.21
C PRO A 216 -17.39 -8.08 -5.72
N ASP A 217 -16.94 -6.92 -6.19
CA ASP A 217 -17.44 -5.62 -5.73
C ASP A 217 -18.84 -5.33 -6.29
N LYS A 218 -19.09 -5.71 -7.54
CA LYS A 218 -20.43 -5.63 -8.14
C LYS A 218 -21.40 -6.60 -7.48
N PHE A 219 -20.93 -7.80 -7.14
CA PHE A 219 -21.74 -8.82 -6.51
C PHE A 219 -22.26 -8.38 -5.14
N VAL A 220 -21.41 -7.76 -4.31
CA VAL A 220 -21.77 -7.40 -2.93
C VAL A 220 -22.53 -6.09 -2.77
N LYS A 221 -22.44 -5.19 -3.76
CA LYS A 221 -23.04 -3.85 -3.74
C LYS A 221 -24.52 -3.81 -3.30
N PRO A 222 -25.41 -4.74 -3.73
CA PRO A 222 -26.82 -4.69 -3.39
C PRO A 222 -27.12 -4.92 -1.90
N PHE A 223 -26.30 -5.74 -1.22
CA PHE A 223 -26.55 -6.15 0.17
C PHE A 223 -25.54 -5.59 1.17
N LYS A 224 -24.39 -5.06 0.72
CA LYS A 224 -23.34 -4.50 1.58
C LYS A 224 -23.89 -3.57 2.67
N LYS A 225 -24.68 -2.57 2.28
CA LYS A 225 -25.25 -1.60 3.22
C LYS A 225 -26.16 -2.25 4.27
N ARG A 226 -27.02 -3.18 3.84
CA ARG A 226 -27.93 -3.92 4.72
C ARG A 226 -27.17 -4.76 5.74
N MET A 227 -26.06 -5.38 5.33
CA MET A 227 -25.21 -6.18 6.21
C MET A 227 -24.45 -5.29 7.20
N GLU A 228 -23.89 -4.17 6.75
CA GLU A 228 -23.20 -3.20 7.59
C GLU A 228 -24.13 -2.60 8.66
N ASP A 229 -25.38 -2.30 8.31
CA ASP A 229 -26.41 -1.83 9.25
C ASP A 229 -26.71 -2.87 10.35
N GLN A 230 -26.57 -4.16 10.03
CA GLN A 230 -26.72 -5.29 10.95
C GLN A 230 -25.41 -5.69 11.67
N GLN A 231 -24.39 -4.84 11.63
CA GLN A 231 -23.07 -5.08 12.25
C GLN A 231 -22.27 -6.25 11.64
N VAL A 232 -22.59 -6.66 10.41
CA VAL A 232 -21.79 -7.61 9.64
C VAL A 232 -20.89 -6.84 8.70
N ARG A 233 -19.58 -6.91 8.93
CA ARG A 233 -18.58 -6.26 8.09
C ARG A 233 -18.32 -7.13 6.88
N LEU A 234 -18.45 -6.56 5.69
CA LEU A 234 -18.19 -7.26 4.45
C LEU A 234 -16.90 -6.74 3.80
N ARG A 235 -16.01 -7.64 3.40
CA ARG A 235 -14.77 -7.33 2.67
C ARG A 235 -14.72 -8.14 1.38
N THR A 236 -14.20 -7.52 0.34
CA THR A 236 -13.94 -8.15 -0.96
C THR A 236 -12.43 -8.32 -1.14
N VAL A 237 -12.02 -9.29 -1.96
CA VAL A 237 -10.61 -9.48 -2.28
C VAL A 237 -10.00 -8.20 -2.88
N THR A 238 -10.74 -7.48 -3.73
CA THR A 238 -10.31 -6.20 -4.32
C THR A 238 -9.96 -5.14 -3.27
N GLN A 239 -10.72 -5.05 -2.17
CA GLN A 239 -10.40 -4.10 -1.09
C GLN A 239 -9.14 -4.46 -0.33
N THR A 240 -8.81 -5.75 -0.24
CA THR A 240 -7.60 -6.25 0.42
C THR A 240 -6.39 -6.12 -0.50
N GLU A 241 -6.59 -6.29 -1.82
CA GLU A 241 -5.61 -5.95 -2.86
C GLU A 241 -5.19 -4.48 -2.73
N MET A 242 -6.14 -3.52 -2.69
CA MET A 242 -5.83 -2.09 -2.66
C MET A 242 -4.88 -1.68 -1.53
N SER A 243 -5.07 -2.17 -0.29
CA SER A 243 -4.20 -1.79 0.84
C SER A 243 -2.77 -2.30 0.75
N THR A 244 -2.55 -3.44 0.09
CA THR A 244 -1.21 -4.00 -0.17
C THR A 244 -0.62 -3.40 -1.46
N THR A 245 -1.48 -2.96 -2.37
CA THR A 245 -1.11 -2.42 -3.68
C THR A 245 -0.47 -1.05 -3.56
N ASP A 246 -0.90 -0.16 -2.65
CA ASP A 246 -0.35 1.20 -2.55
C ASP A 246 1.19 1.23 -2.46
N ALA A 247 1.81 0.37 -1.64
CA ALA A 247 3.27 0.34 -1.50
C ALA A 247 3.96 -0.19 -2.78
N ILE A 248 3.40 -1.24 -3.37
CA ILE A 248 3.93 -1.89 -4.57
C ILE A 248 3.69 -1.03 -5.82
N GLU A 249 2.57 -0.32 -5.88
CA GLU A 249 2.22 0.65 -6.91
C GLU A 249 3.16 1.85 -6.82
N ASN A 250 3.44 2.37 -5.61
CA ASN A 250 4.45 3.41 -5.41
C ASN A 250 5.84 2.96 -5.86
N LEU A 251 6.24 1.71 -5.55
CA LEU A 251 7.51 1.15 -6.01
C LEU A 251 7.54 0.98 -7.53
N SER A 252 6.46 0.48 -8.13
CA SER A 252 6.31 0.31 -9.57
C SER A 252 6.36 1.65 -10.29
N ASN A 253 5.71 2.68 -9.72
CA ASN A 253 5.76 4.06 -10.20
C ASN A 253 7.17 4.62 -10.11
N PHE A 254 7.89 4.38 -9.01
CA PHE A 254 9.27 4.79 -8.87
C PHE A 254 10.16 4.15 -9.94
N ILE A 255 10.09 2.83 -10.13
CA ILE A 255 10.82 2.10 -11.18
C ILE A 255 10.42 2.61 -12.58
N GLY A 256 9.15 2.93 -12.77
CA GLY A 256 8.64 3.55 -14.00
C GLY A 256 9.28 4.90 -14.30
N ILE A 257 9.38 5.77 -13.29
CA ILE A 257 10.07 7.07 -13.37
C ILE A 257 11.57 6.87 -13.63
N VAL A 258 12.22 5.92 -12.96
CA VAL A 258 13.64 5.57 -13.21
C VAL A 258 13.84 5.19 -14.66
N GLY A 259 12.96 4.34 -15.20
CA GLY A 259 12.99 3.93 -16.61
C GLY A 259 12.81 5.11 -17.57
N LEU A 260 11.84 6.00 -17.30
CA LEU A 260 11.63 7.21 -18.11
C LEU A 260 12.85 8.13 -18.09
N VAL A 261 13.45 8.36 -16.92
CA VAL A 261 14.66 9.15 -16.72
C VAL A 261 15.82 8.58 -17.53
N ALA A 262 16.09 7.28 -17.41
CA ALA A 262 17.16 6.61 -18.14
C ALA A 262 16.98 6.71 -19.66
N LEU A 263 15.74 6.58 -20.13
CA LEU A 263 15.37 6.65 -21.53
C LEU A 263 15.55 8.06 -22.10
N LEU A 264 15.13 9.09 -21.36
CA LEU A 264 15.33 10.50 -21.72
C LEU A 264 16.82 10.86 -21.76
N LEU A 265 17.59 10.40 -20.76
CA LEU A 265 19.04 10.61 -20.71
C LEU A 265 19.74 9.95 -21.91
N GLY A 266 19.36 8.71 -22.23
CA GLY A 266 19.81 8.01 -23.43
C GLY A 266 19.45 8.75 -24.72
N GLY A 267 18.21 9.25 -24.84
CA GLY A 267 17.76 10.04 -25.99
C GLY A 267 18.59 11.32 -26.19
N ILE A 268 18.93 12.04 -25.12
CA ILE A 268 19.81 13.21 -25.19
C ILE A 268 21.21 12.82 -25.65
N GLY A 269 21.74 11.69 -25.16
CA GLY A 269 23.00 11.12 -25.63
C GLY A 269 22.98 10.84 -27.13
N VAL A 270 21.91 10.20 -27.63
CA VAL A 270 21.71 9.94 -29.06
C VAL A 270 21.65 11.26 -29.85
N ALA A 271 20.84 12.23 -29.42
CA ALA A 271 20.74 13.52 -30.11
C ALA A 271 22.08 14.27 -30.16
N SER A 272 22.86 14.24 -29.08
CA SER A 272 24.19 14.84 -29.01
C SER A 272 25.19 14.11 -29.92
N GLY A 273 25.24 12.79 -29.86
CA GLY A 273 26.12 11.96 -30.70
C GLY A 273 25.81 12.11 -32.18
N VAL A 274 24.53 12.08 -32.57
CA VAL A 274 24.09 12.26 -33.95
C VAL A 274 24.38 13.69 -34.42
N ARG A 275 24.22 14.71 -33.58
CA ARG A 275 24.61 16.07 -33.93
C ARG A 275 26.11 16.16 -34.24
N ALA A 276 26.97 15.60 -33.38
CA ALA A 276 28.42 15.60 -33.59
C ALA A 276 28.83 14.77 -34.82
N PHE A 277 28.07 13.71 -35.13
CA PHE A 277 28.24 12.94 -36.36
C PHE A 277 27.85 13.73 -37.61
N VAL A 278 26.70 14.41 -37.57
CA VAL A 278 26.22 15.30 -38.64
C VAL A 278 27.24 16.41 -38.90
N GLU A 279 27.74 17.09 -37.86
CA GLU A 279 28.74 18.16 -37.99
C GLU A 279 30.00 17.68 -38.72
N ARG A 280 30.43 16.42 -38.51
CA ARG A 280 31.57 15.82 -39.23
C ARG A 280 31.27 15.38 -40.67
N LYS A 281 29.99 15.20 -41.01
CA LYS A 281 29.55 14.69 -42.32
C LYS A 281 29.00 15.76 -43.25
N ILE A 282 28.93 17.03 -42.81
CA ILE A 282 28.48 18.16 -43.65
C ILE A 282 29.26 18.21 -44.97
N ASP A 283 30.60 18.12 -44.94
CA ASP A 283 31.43 18.16 -46.14
C ASP A 283 31.12 17.00 -47.10
N THR A 284 30.98 15.78 -46.57
CA THR A 284 30.61 14.60 -47.36
C THR A 284 29.23 14.76 -47.99
N VAL A 285 28.27 15.31 -47.25
CA VAL A 285 26.92 15.59 -47.77
C VAL A 285 26.96 16.63 -48.87
N ALA A 286 27.76 17.67 -48.73
CA ALA A 286 27.88 18.71 -49.74
C ALA A 286 28.45 18.15 -51.06
N VAL A 287 29.46 17.25 -50.99
CA VAL A 287 29.98 16.52 -52.17
C VAL A 287 28.90 15.64 -52.82
N LEU A 288 28.14 14.87 -52.03
CA LEU A 288 27.02 14.06 -52.55
C LEU A 288 25.98 14.93 -53.27
N ARG A 289 25.69 16.13 -52.74
CA ARG A 289 24.77 17.08 -53.38
C ARG A 289 25.34 17.68 -54.66
N CYS A 290 26.65 17.90 -54.76
CA CYS A 290 27.32 18.30 -56.00
C CYS A 290 27.24 17.21 -57.08
N LEU A 291 27.24 15.94 -56.68
CA LEU A 291 27.07 14.79 -57.58
C LEU A 291 25.60 14.52 -57.98
N GLY A 292 24.66 15.37 -57.55
CA GLY A 292 23.24 15.27 -57.94
C GLY A 292 22.32 14.62 -56.91
N ALA A 293 22.80 14.26 -55.71
CA ALA A 293 21.92 13.70 -54.68
C ALA A 293 20.89 14.76 -54.19
N SER A 294 19.60 14.39 -54.20
CA SER A 294 18.54 15.22 -53.66
C SER A 294 18.62 15.31 -52.12
N SER A 295 18.09 16.39 -51.54
CA SER A 295 18.04 16.56 -50.09
C SER A 295 17.22 15.48 -49.37
N GLY A 296 16.21 14.91 -50.05
CA GLY A 296 15.40 13.80 -49.55
C GLY A 296 16.19 12.49 -49.51
N GLN A 297 16.97 12.19 -50.56
CA GLN A 297 17.84 11.00 -50.60
C GLN A 297 18.92 11.06 -49.52
N VAL A 298 19.59 12.21 -49.36
CA VAL A 298 20.58 12.39 -48.28
C VAL A 298 19.93 12.14 -46.92
N LEU A 299 18.78 12.77 -46.64
CA LEU A 299 18.08 12.59 -45.37
C LEU A 299 17.68 11.12 -45.15
N ALA A 300 17.14 10.45 -46.18
CA ALA A 300 16.71 9.05 -46.09
C ALA A 300 17.88 8.11 -45.77
N ILE A 301 19.06 8.31 -46.38
CA ILE A 301 20.26 7.51 -46.11
C ILE A 301 20.66 7.61 -44.63
N TYR A 302 20.77 8.83 -44.10
CA TYR A 302 21.21 9.02 -42.72
C TYR A 302 20.12 8.65 -41.69
N VAL A 303 18.84 8.81 -42.03
CA VAL A 303 17.73 8.32 -41.19
C VAL A 303 17.71 6.79 -41.16
N ALA A 304 17.92 6.12 -42.29
CA ALA A 304 18.02 4.66 -42.34
C ALA A 304 19.21 4.15 -41.52
N GLN A 305 20.37 4.83 -41.60
CA GLN A 305 21.54 4.51 -40.78
C GLN A 305 21.24 4.68 -39.28
N ALA A 306 20.61 5.79 -38.89
CA ALA A 306 20.22 6.03 -37.50
C ALA A 306 19.18 5.01 -37.00
N ALA A 307 18.22 4.61 -37.84
CA ALA A 307 17.23 3.59 -37.53
C ALA A 307 17.89 2.21 -37.32
N ALA A 308 18.82 1.82 -38.21
CA ALA A 308 19.56 0.56 -38.07
C ALA A 308 20.38 0.53 -36.78
N MET A 309 21.10 1.61 -36.45
CA MET A 309 21.83 1.73 -35.19
C MET A 309 20.90 1.70 -33.96
N GLY A 310 19.74 2.37 -34.05
CA GLY A 310 18.72 2.39 -33.01
C GLY A 310 18.13 1.01 -32.74
N ILE A 311 17.80 0.26 -33.79
CA ILE A 311 17.28 -1.11 -33.68
C ILE A 311 18.34 -2.06 -33.11
N ALA A 312 19.59 -1.98 -33.59
CA ALA A 312 20.70 -2.78 -33.04
C ALA A 312 20.95 -2.47 -31.56
N GLY A 313 20.93 -1.19 -31.18
CA GLY A 313 21.04 -0.77 -29.78
C GLY A 313 19.88 -1.25 -28.92
N ALA A 314 18.65 -1.18 -29.43
CA ALA A 314 17.46 -1.68 -28.74
C ALA A 314 17.51 -3.21 -28.56
N ALA A 315 18.00 -3.96 -29.57
CA ALA A 315 18.18 -5.40 -29.49
C ALA A 315 19.24 -5.80 -28.45
N ALA A 316 20.39 -5.13 -28.44
CA ALA A 316 21.42 -5.33 -27.42
C ALA A 316 20.89 -5.00 -26.01
N GLY A 317 20.16 -3.88 -25.87
CA GLY A 317 19.54 -3.50 -24.60
C GLY A 317 18.49 -4.49 -24.11
N ALA A 318 17.65 -5.02 -25.01
CA ALA A 318 16.66 -6.04 -24.69
C ALA A 318 17.33 -7.35 -24.25
N ALA A 319 18.39 -7.79 -24.94
CA ALA A 319 19.16 -8.97 -24.55
C ALA A 319 19.81 -8.81 -23.16
N LEU A 320 20.39 -7.65 -22.88
CA LEU A 320 20.93 -7.33 -21.55
C LEU A 320 19.83 -7.30 -20.47
N GLY A 321 18.67 -6.71 -20.76
CA GLY A 321 17.54 -6.68 -19.84
C GLY A 321 17.04 -8.09 -19.49
N VAL A 322 16.92 -8.97 -20.48
CA VAL A 322 16.58 -10.38 -20.28
C VAL A 322 17.63 -11.09 -19.43
N ALA A 323 18.92 -10.89 -19.71
CA ALA A 323 20.00 -11.50 -18.92
C ALA A 323 19.93 -11.07 -17.45
N VAL A 324 19.73 -9.78 -17.18
CA VAL A 324 19.56 -9.26 -15.81
C VAL A 324 18.33 -9.88 -15.13
N GLN A 325 17.21 -10.03 -15.84
CA GLN A 325 15.98 -10.63 -15.30
C GLN A 325 16.19 -12.08 -14.82
N PHE A 326 17.05 -12.86 -15.47
CA PHE A 326 17.37 -14.23 -15.06
C PHE A 326 18.45 -14.34 -13.98
N ILE A 327 19.39 -13.39 -13.92
CA ILE A 327 20.49 -13.41 -12.96
C ILE A 327 20.06 -12.86 -11.61
N LEU A 328 19.30 -11.77 -11.59
CA LEU A 328 18.99 -11.03 -10.36
C LEU A 328 18.28 -11.89 -9.30
N PRO A 329 17.25 -12.69 -9.61
CA PRO A 329 16.56 -13.50 -8.60
C PRO A 329 17.46 -14.54 -7.93
N ARG A 330 18.43 -15.11 -8.66
CA ARG A 330 19.38 -16.10 -8.13
C ARG A 330 20.34 -15.50 -7.11
N VAL A 331 20.69 -14.24 -7.26
CA VAL A 331 21.57 -13.52 -6.33
C VAL A 331 20.80 -13.04 -5.10
N LEU A 332 19.50 -12.77 -5.24
CA LEU A 332 18.66 -12.23 -4.18
C LEU A 332 17.82 -13.30 -3.44
N THR A 333 17.95 -14.58 -3.78
CA THR A 333 17.12 -15.65 -3.19
C THR A 333 17.29 -15.73 -1.67
N ASP A 334 18.51 -15.51 -1.17
CA ASP A 334 18.81 -15.55 0.27
C ASP A 334 18.22 -14.36 1.05
N PHE A 335 17.82 -13.29 0.36
CA PHE A 335 17.27 -12.06 0.96
C PHE A 335 15.75 -11.91 0.77
N LEU A 336 15.13 -12.70 -0.12
CA LEU A 336 13.71 -12.61 -0.44
C LEU A 336 12.98 -13.90 -0.01
N PRO A 337 12.05 -13.85 0.96
CA PRO A 337 11.28 -15.01 1.42
C PRO A 337 10.14 -15.39 0.45
N ILE A 338 10.31 -15.18 -0.86
CA ILE A 338 9.31 -15.42 -1.89
C ILE A 338 9.91 -16.08 -3.13
N ASP A 339 9.22 -17.09 -3.67
CA ASP A 339 9.60 -17.76 -4.92
C ASP A 339 9.30 -16.88 -6.14
N VAL A 340 10.31 -16.15 -6.62
CA VAL A 340 10.19 -15.29 -7.81
C VAL A 340 10.30 -16.13 -9.08
N HIS A 341 9.16 -16.38 -9.72
CA HIS A 341 9.11 -17.09 -10.99
C HIS A 341 9.42 -16.12 -12.15
N VAL A 342 10.52 -16.37 -12.86
CA VAL A 342 10.91 -15.59 -14.04
C VAL A 342 10.27 -16.18 -15.29
N SER A 343 9.41 -15.41 -15.96
CA SER A 343 8.88 -15.76 -17.28
C SER A 343 9.29 -14.73 -18.33
N LEU A 344 9.64 -15.23 -19.52
CA LEU A 344 9.84 -14.42 -20.71
C LEU A 344 8.49 -14.08 -21.30
N VAL A 345 8.19 -12.79 -21.38
CA VAL A 345 6.95 -12.27 -21.98
C VAL A 345 7.31 -11.63 -23.32
N PRO A 346 7.00 -12.27 -24.47
CA PRO A 346 7.39 -11.75 -25.79
C PRO A 346 6.88 -10.33 -26.07
N SER A 347 5.68 -10.00 -25.57
CA SER A 347 5.12 -8.66 -25.74
C SER A 347 5.95 -7.57 -25.02
N ALA A 348 6.56 -7.87 -23.87
CA ALA A 348 7.41 -6.92 -23.15
C ALA A 348 8.70 -6.63 -23.92
N VAL A 349 9.32 -7.68 -24.50
CA VAL A 349 10.51 -7.55 -25.33
C VAL A 349 10.20 -6.73 -26.59
N LEU A 350 9.09 -7.05 -27.28
CA LEU A 350 8.67 -6.32 -28.47
C LEU A 350 8.37 -4.84 -28.17
N THR A 351 7.72 -4.56 -27.05
CA THR A 351 7.43 -3.18 -26.61
C THR A 351 8.73 -2.44 -26.28
N GLY A 352 9.69 -3.09 -25.61
CA GLY A 352 11.01 -2.51 -25.33
C GLY A 352 11.79 -2.19 -26.60
N LEU A 353 11.79 -3.10 -27.58
CA LEU A 353 12.39 -2.89 -28.90
C LEU A 353 11.75 -1.71 -29.64
N ALA A 354 10.42 -1.68 -29.68
CA ALA A 354 9.67 -0.63 -30.36
C ALA A 354 9.90 0.74 -29.72
N VAL A 355 9.78 0.84 -28.38
CA VAL A 355 9.98 2.09 -27.65
C VAL A 355 11.44 2.56 -27.73
N GLY A 356 12.41 1.66 -27.55
CA GLY A 356 13.83 1.98 -27.65
C GLY A 356 14.22 2.46 -29.05
N GLY A 357 13.78 1.74 -30.09
CA GLY A 357 14.01 2.12 -31.48
C GLY A 357 13.33 3.44 -31.86
N TRP A 358 12.07 3.64 -31.44
CA TRP A 358 11.34 4.88 -31.67
C TRP A 358 12.03 6.09 -31.05
N ILE A 359 12.52 5.95 -29.83
CA ILE A 359 13.18 7.05 -29.09
C ILE A 359 14.54 7.36 -29.69
N ALA A 360 15.34 6.34 -30.01
CA ALA A 360 16.60 6.56 -30.73
C ALA A 360 16.35 7.32 -32.04
N LEU A 361 15.32 6.93 -32.80
CA LEU A 361 14.98 7.56 -34.06
C LEU A 361 14.49 9.01 -33.89
N ILE A 362 13.56 9.28 -32.97
CA ILE A 362 12.97 10.61 -32.83
C ILE A 362 13.95 11.64 -32.29
N PHE A 363 14.86 11.23 -31.39
CA PHE A 363 15.94 12.08 -30.89
C PHE A 363 17.03 12.30 -31.96
N ALA A 364 17.31 11.32 -32.82
CA ALA A 364 18.22 11.46 -33.95
C ALA A 364 17.64 12.31 -35.10
N LEU A 365 16.33 12.30 -35.29
CA LEU A 365 15.69 12.98 -36.42
C LEU A 365 15.87 14.50 -36.37
N ARG A 366 15.87 15.09 -35.17
CA ARG A 366 16.06 16.54 -34.98
C ARG A 366 17.40 17.04 -35.53
N PRO A 367 18.58 16.51 -35.16
CA PRO A 367 19.85 16.90 -35.77
C PRO A 367 19.96 16.49 -37.25
N LEU A 368 19.39 15.36 -37.67
CA LEU A 368 19.43 14.90 -39.07
C LEU A 368 18.70 15.84 -40.03
N LEU A 369 17.60 16.48 -39.60
CA LEU A 369 16.89 17.47 -40.41
C LEU A 369 17.78 18.67 -40.84
N ALA A 370 18.89 18.93 -40.13
CA ALA A 370 19.84 19.97 -40.54
C ALA A 370 20.51 19.65 -41.88
N LEU A 371 20.70 18.36 -42.22
CA LEU A 371 21.33 17.93 -43.47
C LEU A 371 20.52 18.32 -44.71
N ARG A 372 19.20 18.48 -44.59
CA ARG A 372 18.33 18.90 -45.71
C ARG A 372 18.72 20.27 -46.26
N ASN A 373 19.22 21.14 -45.38
CA ASN A 373 19.52 22.53 -45.68
C ASN A 373 20.98 22.75 -46.06
N VAL A 374 21.80 21.68 -46.12
CA VAL A 374 23.19 21.73 -46.59
C VAL A 374 23.21 22.12 -48.06
N SER A 375 23.89 23.22 -48.37
CA SER A 375 24.03 23.77 -49.72
C SER A 375 25.25 23.17 -50.42
N PRO A 376 25.19 22.86 -51.74
CA PRO A 376 26.36 22.48 -52.51
C PRO A 376 27.51 23.51 -52.43
N LEU A 377 27.18 24.80 -52.26
CA LEU A 377 28.14 25.90 -52.10
C LEU A 377 29.00 25.80 -50.83
N GLN A 378 28.63 24.97 -49.85
CA GLN A 378 29.46 24.76 -48.66
C GLN A 378 30.82 24.13 -48.97
N THR A 379 30.93 23.38 -50.08
CA THR A 379 32.23 22.84 -50.53
C THR A 379 33.21 23.93 -50.98
N LEU A 380 32.71 25.06 -51.48
CA LEU A 380 33.49 26.15 -52.06
C LEU A 380 33.71 27.32 -51.08
N ARG A 381 32.84 27.48 -50.07
CA ARG A 381 32.82 28.65 -49.18
C ARG A 381 32.49 28.29 -47.73
N ARG A 382 33.48 27.70 -47.04
CA ARG A 382 33.45 27.36 -45.60
C ARG A 382 33.19 28.56 -44.67
N ASP A 383 33.34 29.80 -45.13
CA ASP A 383 33.14 30.98 -44.25
C ASP A 383 31.73 31.59 -44.31
N THR A 384 30.86 31.16 -45.23
CA THR A 384 29.44 31.56 -45.23
C THR A 384 28.57 30.75 -44.23
N ASP A 385 29.23 29.97 -43.35
CA ASP A 385 28.71 28.78 -42.66
C ASP A 385 27.82 28.99 -41.44
N ALA A 386 27.70 30.20 -40.90
CA ALA A 386 26.83 30.41 -39.72
C ALA A 386 25.32 30.34 -40.04
N ASN A 387 24.93 30.39 -41.32
CA ASN A 387 23.52 30.49 -41.73
C ASN A 387 22.82 29.15 -42.01
N VAL A 388 23.55 28.06 -42.30
CA VAL A 388 22.92 26.73 -42.53
C VAL A 388 22.28 26.18 -41.25
N LEU A 389 22.84 26.54 -40.09
CA LEU A 389 22.27 26.31 -38.77
C LEU A 389 21.36 27.45 -38.27
N ARG A 390 21.34 28.65 -38.90
CA ARG A 390 20.42 29.73 -38.48
C ARG A 390 19.00 29.43 -38.94
N MET A 391 18.26 28.93 -37.96
CA MET A 391 16.84 28.64 -37.92
C MET A 391 15.97 29.82 -38.41
N ARG A 392 15.27 29.62 -39.53
CA ARG A 392 13.98 30.29 -39.74
C ARG A 392 12.95 29.59 -38.83
N TRP A 393 12.21 30.37 -38.04
CA TRP A 393 11.19 29.86 -37.12
C TRP A 393 9.99 29.18 -37.84
N THR A 394 9.93 29.27 -39.17
CA THR A 394 8.81 28.80 -40.01
C THR A 394 9.02 27.46 -40.72
N ASP A 395 10.07 26.70 -40.38
CA ASP A 395 10.28 25.36 -40.96
C ASP A 395 9.24 24.34 -40.45
N ALA A 396 8.15 24.14 -41.20
CA ALA A 396 7.08 23.18 -40.90
C ALA A 396 7.56 21.77 -40.48
N PRO A 397 8.52 21.10 -41.15
CA PRO A 397 8.97 19.77 -40.75
C PRO A 397 9.74 19.77 -39.43
N ARG A 398 10.38 20.87 -39.05
CA ARG A 398 11.02 21.00 -37.72
C ARG A 398 9.97 21.13 -36.63
N LEU A 399 8.91 21.90 -36.88
CA LEU A 399 7.79 22.02 -35.95
C LEU A 399 7.13 20.65 -35.72
N LEU A 400 6.93 19.87 -36.79
CA LEU A 400 6.40 18.51 -36.72
C LEU A 400 7.29 17.58 -35.90
N VAL A 401 8.62 17.59 -36.10
CA VAL A 401 9.53 16.73 -35.31
C VAL A 401 9.58 17.15 -33.84
N ASN A 402 9.55 18.45 -33.53
CA ASN A 402 9.47 18.91 -32.15
C ASN A 402 8.13 18.52 -31.50
N ALA A 403 7.03 18.68 -32.23
CA ALA A 403 5.70 18.27 -31.77
C ALA A 403 5.66 16.75 -31.54
N ALA A 404 6.22 15.96 -32.45
CA ALA A 404 6.31 14.50 -32.32
C ALA A 404 7.18 14.07 -31.14
N LEU A 405 8.29 14.79 -30.86
CA LEU A 405 9.14 14.53 -29.70
C LEU A 405 8.39 14.84 -28.40
N ILE A 406 7.72 15.99 -28.31
CA ILE A 406 6.89 16.35 -27.15
C ILE A 406 5.76 15.34 -26.97
N LEU A 407 5.04 15.00 -28.05
CA LEU A 407 3.94 14.03 -28.02
C LEU A 407 4.43 12.64 -27.63
N SER A 408 5.64 12.24 -28.04
CA SER A 408 6.24 10.96 -27.62
C SER A 408 6.57 10.97 -26.13
N VAL A 409 7.15 12.04 -25.61
CA VAL A 409 7.43 12.17 -24.17
C VAL A 409 6.12 12.15 -23.36
N VAL A 410 5.10 12.89 -23.81
CA VAL A 410 3.77 12.90 -23.17
C VAL A 410 3.10 11.54 -23.29
N GLY A 411 3.18 10.88 -24.46
CA GLY A 411 2.63 9.56 -24.70
C GLY A 411 3.25 8.49 -23.80
N ILE A 412 4.57 8.53 -23.62
CA ILE A 412 5.27 7.64 -22.68
C ILE A 412 4.90 8.00 -21.23
N ALA A 413 4.77 9.29 -20.88
CA ALA A 413 4.30 9.68 -19.56
C ALA A 413 2.86 9.19 -19.29
N LEU A 414 1.98 9.22 -20.29
CA LEU A 414 0.60 8.73 -20.22
C LEU A 414 0.54 7.21 -20.05
N THR A 415 1.40 6.45 -20.71
CA THR A 415 1.45 4.98 -20.51
C THR A 415 2.01 4.59 -19.14
N ARG A 416 2.78 5.48 -18.50
CA ARG A 416 3.36 5.23 -17.17
C ARG A 416 2.56 5.80 -16.01
N ALA A 417 1.63 6.73 -16.24
CA ALA A 417 0.84 7.35 -15.18
C ALA A 417 -0.50 6.63 -14.97
N HIS A 418 -0.85 6.33 -13.72
CA HIS A 418 -2.14 5.73 -13.36
C HIS A 418 -3.33 6.70 -13.54
N THR A 419 -3.09 8.01 -13.45
CA THR A 419 -4.12 9.03 -13.65
C THR A 419 -3.69 10.04 -14.70
N THR A 420 -4.62 10.41 -15.60
CA THR A 420 -4.40 11.46 -16.62
C THR A 420 -3.90 12.77 -15.98
N LYS A 421 -4.43 13.16 -14.81
CA LYS A 421 -3.96 14.31 -14.05
C LYS A 421 -2.47 14.23 -13.68
N GLN A 422 -1.99 13.06 -13.28
CA GLN A 422 -0.58 12.85 -12.93
C GLN A 422 0.30 12.90 -14.18
N ALA A 423 -0.12 12.32 -15.29
CA ALA A 423 0.61 12.40 -16.57
C ALA A 423 0.75 13.84 -17.07
N PHE A 424 -0.33 14.62 -17.04
CA PHE A 424 -0.26 16.04 -17.38
C PHE A 424 0.62 16.81 -16.39
N GLY A 425 0.53 16.51 -15.09
CA GLY A 425 1.38 17.09 -14.06
C GLY A 425 2.88 16.82 -14.29
N MET A 426 3.24 15.56 -14.58
CA MET A 426 4.63 15.17 -14.86
C MET A 426 5.16 15.79 -16.16
N SER A 427 4.33 15.81 -17.20
CA SER A 427 4.69 16.43 -18.48
C SER A 427 4.89 17.94 -18.34
N ALA A 428 3.98 18.61 -17.61
CA ALA A 428 4.10 20.03 -17.30
C ALA A 428 5.35 20.32 -16.46
N ALA A 429 5.62 19.52 -15.42
CA ALA A 429 6.82 19.65 -14.60
C ALA A 429 8.11 19.47 -15.42
N THR A 430 8.14 18.48 -16.33
CA THR A 430 9.28 18.26 -17.24
C THR A 430 9.46 19.45 -18.19
N GLY A 431 8.37 19.97 -18.75
CA GLY A 431 8.39 21.17 -19.59
C GLY A 431 8.91 22.40 -18.85
N VAL A 432 8.43 22.63 -17.62
CA VAL A 432 8.91 23.70 -16.73
C VAL A 432 10.40 23.54 -16.42
N ALA A 433 10.86 22.32 -16.14
CA ALA A 433 12.28 22.06 -15.89
C ALA A 433 13.16 22.36 -17.11
N ILE A 434 12.75 21.95 -18.31
CA ILE A 434 13.46 22.26 -19.56
C ILE A 434 13.51 23.78 -19.80
N LEU A 435 12.38 24.47 -19.61
CA LEU A 435 12.30 25.92 -19.76
C LEU A 435 13.18 26.64 -18.73
N ALA A 436 13.17 26.20 -17.47
CA ALA A 436 14.01 26.75 -16.41
C ALA A 436 15.51 26.55 -16.72
N LEU A 437 15.91 25.38 -17.21
CA LEU A 437 17.30 25.12 -17.62
C LEU A 437 17.70 25.95 -18.84
N ALA A 438 16.82 26.09 -19.83
CA ALA A 438 17.05 26.93 -21.00
C ALA A 438 17.17 28.41 -20.61
N ALA A 439 16.30 28.89 -19.72
CA ALA A 439 16.36 30.23 -19.16
C ALA A 439 17.66 30.44 -18.37
N SER A 440 18.07 29.46 -17.56
CA SER A 440 19.32 29.50 -16.80
C SER A 440 20.53 29.58 -17.72
N ALA A 441 20.58 28.78 -18.79
CA ALA A 441 21.66 28.84 -19.78
C ALA A 441 21.69 30.18 -20.53
N ALA A 442 20.52 30.73 -20.87
CA ALA A 442 20.41 32.05 -21.49
C ALA A 442 20.86 33.16 -20.54
N LEU A 443 20.47 33.08 -19.26
CA LEU A 443 20.80 34.04 -18.22
C LEU A 443 22.29 33.99 -17.87
N LEU A 444 22.90 32.79 -17.81
CA LEU A 444 24.36 32.61 -17.70
C LEU A 444 25.09 33.22 -18.91
N SER A 445 24.60 33.00 -20.13
CA SER A 445 25.19 33.60 -21.34
C SER A 445 25.08 35.13 -21.33
N TRP A 446 23.96 35.65 -20.84
CA TRP A 446 23.71 37.10 -20.70
C TRP A 446 24.57 37.72 -19.59
N ALA A 447 24.67 37.06 -18.43
CA ALA A 447 25.48 37.49 -17.31
C ALA A 447 26.97 37.45 -17.66
N ALA A 448 27.44 36.42 -18.36
CA ALA A 448 28.79 36.35 -18.89
C ALA A 448 29.11 37.53 -19.82
N ARG A 449 28.15 37.93 -20.67
CA ARG A 449 28.29 39.09 -21.55
C ARG A 449 28.34 40.41 -20.77
N LYS A 450 27.48 40.60 -19.77
CA LYS A 450 27.37 41.85 -18.99
C LYS A 450 28.45 41.99 -17.91
N GLY A 451 28.97 40.87 -17.40
CA GLY A 451 29.96 40.81 -16.32
C GLY A 451 31.42 40.98 -16.78
N LEU A 452 31.68 41.02 -18.10
CA LEU A 452 33.00 41.24 -18.66
C LEU A 452 33.51 42.66 -18.34
N ARG A 453 34.39 42.76 -17.35
CA ARG A 453 35.12 43.99 -17.04
C ARG A 453 36.36 44.07 -17.92
N THR A 454 36.62 45.25 -18.50
CA THR A 454 37.80 45.54 -19.35
C THR A 454 39.14 45.28 -18.67
N ARG A 455 39.18 45.22 -17.33
CA ARG A 455 40.38 44.94 -16.53
C ARG A 455 40.80 43.46 -16.44
N TRP A 456 40.03 42.53 -17.00
CA TRP A 456 40.36 41.10 -16.90
C TRP A 456 41.52 40.72 -17.84
N PRO A 457 42.40 39.78 -17.43
CA PRO A 457 43.47 39.25 -18.28
C PRO A 457 42.92 38.74 -19.62
N TYR A 458 43.67 38.95 -20.70
CA TYR A 458 43.25 38.64 -22.07
C TYR A 458 42.72 37.21 -22.23
N VAL A 459 43.42 36.22 -21.65
CA VAL A 459 43.06 34.80 -21.75
C VAL A 459 41.69 34.51 -21.11
N VAL A 460 41.44 35.04 -19.91
CA VAL A 460 40.18 34.85 -19.19
C VAL A 460 39.04 35.57 -19.92
N ARG A 461 39.30 36.80 -20.37
CA ARG A 461 38.35 37.58 -21.17
C ARG A 461 37.92 36.81 -22.41
N GLN A 462 38.88 36.20 -23.12
CA GLN A 462 38.59 35.46 -24.34
C GLN A 462 37.94 34.09 -24.09
N GLY A 463 38.28 33.42 -22.98
CA GLY A 463 37.58 32.22 -22.53
C GLY A 463 36.10 32.48 -22.23
N VAL A 464 35.78 33.56 -21.51
CA VAL A 464 34.39 33.95 -21.21
C VAL A 464 33.67 34.49 -22.46
N ALA A 465 34.39 35.20 -23.35
CA ALA A 465 33.85 35.66 -24.62
C ALA A 465 33.40 34.51 -25.53
N ASN A 466 34.11 33.39 -25.50
CA ASN A 466 33.70 32.19 -26.23
C ASN A 466 32.31 31.72 -25.77
N LEU A 467 31.99 31.76 -24.46
CA LEU A 467 30.73 31.23 -23.93
C LEU A 467 29.45 31.83 -24.55
N TYR A 468 29.45 33.11 -24.95
CA TYR A 468 28.27 33.77 -25.56
C TYR A 468 28.41 34.08 -27.05
N ARG A 469 29.54 33.73 -27.69
CA ARG A 469 29.80 34.05 -29.11
C ARG A 469 28.81 33.29 -30.02
N PRO A 470 28.29 33.93 -31.09
CA PRO A 470 27.42 33.24 -32.05
C PRO A 470 28.10 31.99 -32.62
N GLY A 471 27.42 30.84 -32.56
CA GLY A 471 27.96 29.55 -33.01
C GLY A 471 28.55 28.66 -31.90
N ASN A 472 28.74 29.15 -30.67
CA ASN A 472 29.24 28.30 -29.59
C ASN A 472 28.16 27.35 -29.01
N GLN A 473 28.59 26.17 -28.55
CA GLN A 473 27.73 25.10 -28.05
C GLN A 473 27.29 25.27 -26.58
N THR A 474 27.67 26.36 -25.88
CA THR A 474 27.38 26.58 -24.45
C THR A 474 25.94 26.27 -24.07
N ARG A 475 24.95 26.86 -24.78
CA ARG A 475 23.52 26.63 -24.46
C ARG A 475 23.12 25.17 -24.63
N ALA A 476 23.64 24.48 -25.63
CA ALA A 476 23.32 23.08 -25.88
C ALA A 476 24.00 22.16 -24.85
N VAL A 477 25.26 22.42 -24.50
CA VAL A 477 26.03 21.66 -23.52
C VAL A 477 25.49 21.86 -22.10
N THR A 478 25.19 23.09 -21.71
CA THR A 478 24.57 23.38 -20.40
C THR A 478 23.18 22.75 -20.29
N LEU A 479 22.38 22.77 -21.36
CA LEU A 479 21.06 22.13 -21.35
C LEU A 479 21.18 20.60 -21.28
N ALA A 480 22.13 19.99 -22.02
CA ALA A 480 22.35 18.54 -21.99
C ALA A 480 22.87 18.06 -20.62
N LEU A 481 23.94 18.67 -20.10
CA LEU A 481 24.53 18.33 -18.80
C LEU A 481 23.59 18.68 -17.64
N GLY A 482 22.98 19.87 -17.69
CA GLY A 482 22.07 20.34 -16.65
C GLY A 482 20.79 19.51 -16.57
N PHE A 483 20.24 19.09 -17.72
CA PHE A 483 19.10 18.17 -17.73
C PHE A 483 19.48 16.78 -17.23
N GLY A 484 20.66 16.26 -17.59
CA GLY A 484 21.17 15.01 -17.01
C GLY A 484 21.32 15.06 -15.49
N ALA A 485 21.97 16.10 -14.97
CA ALA A 485 22.12 16.33 -13.53
C ALA A 485 20.77 16.52 -12.83
N PHE A 486 19.84 17.26 -13.45
CA PHE A 486 18.48 17.45 -12.94
C PHE A 486 17.73 16.11 -12.83
N LEU A 487 17.77 15.28 -13.86
CA LEU A 487 17.10 13.98 -13.85
C LEU A 487 17.69 13.04 -12.78
N VAL A 488 19.02 12.96 -12.67
CA VAL A 488 19.69 12.14 -11.64
C VAL A 488 19.39 12.65 -10.24
N SER A 489 19.42 13.98 -10.03
CA SER A 489 19.10 14.58 -8.74
C SER A 489 17.64 14.37 -8.36
N THR A 490 16.72 14.48 -9.32
CA THR A 490 15.30 14.20 -9.12
C THR A 490 15.09 12.75 -8.73
N LEU A 491 15.77 11.82 -9.42
CA LEU A 491 15.74 10.40 -9.06
C LEU A 491 16.20 10.17 -7.62
N TYR A 492 17.34 10.75 -7.23
CA TYR A 492 17.87 10.65 -5.87
C TYR A 492 16.92 11.26 -4.83
N LEU A 493 16.35 12.44 -5.11
CA LEU A 493 15.37 13.10 -4.24
C LEU A 493 14.09 12.28 -4.09
N VAL A 494 13.57 11.69 -5.17
CA VAL A 494 12.38 10.84 -5.10
C VAL A 494 12.69 9.58 -4.30
N GLN A 495 13.82 8.92 -4.56
CA GLN A 495 14.29 7.76 -3.79
C GLN A 495 14.40 8.10 -2.30
N HIS A 496 15.06 9.21 -1.97
CA HIS A 496 15.23 9.66 -0.59
C HIS A 496 13.89 9.99 0.07
N ASN A 497 12.97 10.65 -0.62
CA ASN A 497 11.64 10.96 -0.08
C ASN A 497 10.79 9.71 0.17
N ILE A 498 10.90 8.68 -0.68
CA ILE A 498 10.21 7.41 -0.48
C ILE A 498 10.82 6.68 0.72
N LEU A 499 12.14 6.48 0.75
CA LEU A 499 12.84 5.79 1.83
C LEU A 499 12.68 6.49 3.17
N ARG A 500 12.67 7.83 3.18
CA ARG A 500 12.47 8.63 4.40
C ARG A 500 11.09 8.39 5.02
N ARG A 501 10.03 8.17 4.23
CA ARG A 501 8.70 7.86 4.79
C ARG A 501 8.69 6.53 5.56
N PHE A 502 9.44 5.54 5.09
CA PHE A 502 9.54 4.24 5.77
C PHE A 502 10.48 4.29 6.98
N THR A 503 11.62 4.97 6.87
CA THR A 503 12.61 5.06 7.96
C THR A 503 12.16 5.98 9.09
N VAL A 504 11.51 7.11 8.81
CA VAL A 504 11.03 8.03 9.86
C VAL A 504 9.96 7.36 10.73
N ALA A 505 9.06 6.56 10.14
CA ALA A 505 8.05 5.82 10.90
C ALA A 505 8.68 4.80 11.89
N ALA A 506 9.79 4.17 11.51
CA ALA A 506 10.51 3.22 12.35
C ALA A 506 11.45 3.89 13.37
N THR A 507 12.16 4.96 12.96
CA THR A 507 13.22 5.61 13.76
C THR A 507 12.65 6.56 14.82
N GLU A 508 11.48 7.16 14.59
CA GLU A 508 10.84 8.01 15.60
C GLU A 508 10.15 7.23 16.72
N SER A 509 9.98 5.91 16.58
CA SER A 509 9.44 5.08 17.65
C SER A 509 10.47 4.92 18.75
N ARG A 510 10.17 5.43 19.94
CA ARG A 510 11.06 5.31 21.09
C ARG A 510 11.14 3.88 21.64
N GLY A 511 10.17 3.02 21.34
CA GLY A 511 10.13 1.62 21.76
C GLY A 511 9.88 0.65 20.62
N ASN A 512 10.21 -0.62 20.85
CA ASN A 512 10.10 -1.71 19.88
C ASN A 512 9.45 -2.97 20.47
N VAL A 513 9.10 -2.98 21.76
CA VAL A 513 8.33 -4.06 22.39
C VAL A 513 7.21 -3.45 23.21
N VAL A 514 5.96 -3.84 22.94
CA VAL A 514 4.78 -3.43 23.70
C VAL A 514 4.22 -4.63 24.46
N PHE A 515 3.81 -4.41 25.70
CA PHE A 515 3.20 -5.39 26.57
C PHE A 515 1.76 -4.96 26.87
N PHE A 516 0.83 -5.91 26.75
CA PHE A 516 -0.60 -5.72 27.00
C PHE A 516 -1.08 -6.57 28.18
N ASP A 517 -2.27 -6.23 28.69
CA ASP A 517 -2.95 -6.93 29.79
C ASP A 517 -2.14 -6.98 31.09
N ILE A 518 -1.47 -5.87 31.41
CA ILE A 518 -0.70 -5.73 32.65
C ILE A 518 -1.69 -5.32 33.75
N GLN A 519 -1.82 -6.14 34.78
CA GLN A 519 -2.64 -5.83 35.94
C GLN A 519 -1.92 -4.83 36.86
N GLN A 520 -2.67 -4.12 37.71
CA GLN A 520 -2.14 -3.04 38.55
C GLN A 520 -1.02 -3.51 39.52
N ASP A 521 -1.12 -4.74 40.02
CA ASP A 521 -0.11 -5.40 40.86
C ASP A 521 1.12 -5.89 40.08
N GLN A 522 1.00 -6.05 38.77
CA GLN A 522 2.05 -6.58 37.89
C GLN A 522 2.94 -5.49 37.28
N GLU A 523 2.49 -4.23 37.25
CA GLU A 523 3.19 -3.11 36.62
C GLU A 523 4.63 -2.96 37.13
N GLN A 524 4.82 -2.92 38.45
CA GLN A 524 6.14 -2.76 39.06
C GLN A 524 7.04 -3.97 38.80
N GLY A 525 6.46 -5.17 38.82
CA GLY A 525 7.18 -6.40 38.51
C GLY A 525 7.69 -6.42 37.07
N LEU A 526 6.87 -5.99 36.12
CA LEU A 526 7.27 -5.91 34.71
C LEU A 526 8.33 -4.83 34.46
N ASP A 527 8.19 -3.64 35.06
CA ASP A 527 9.20 -2.57 34.97
C ASP A 527 10.56 -3.06 35.49
N SER A 528 10.57 -3.82 36.60
CA SER A 528 11.80 -4.42 37.13
C SER A 528 12.43 -5.44 36.17
N ILE A 529 11.64 -6.29 35.51
CA ILE A 529 12.15 -7.27 34.54
C ILE A 529 12.79 -6.54 33.35
N VAL A 530 12.12 -5.54 32.80
CA VAL A 530 12.62 -4.76 31.66
C VAL A 530 13.93 -4.05 32.03
N ARG A 531 13.97 -3.36 33.17
CA ARG A 531 15.17 -2.63 33.62
C ARG A 531 16.32 -3.55 34.01
N SER A 532 16.03 -4.70 34.64
CA SER A 532 17.07 -5.68 35.01
C SER A 532 17.75 -6.31 33.80
N GLY A 533 17.05 -6.42 32.66
CA GLY A 533 17.63 -6.78 31.36
C GLY A 533 18.45 -5.68 30.68
N GLY A 534 18.66 -4.52 31.31
CA GLY A 534 19.37 -3.38 30.71
C GLY A 534 18.55 -2.64 29.64
N HIS A 535 17.23 -2.79 29.65
CA HIS A 535 16.32 -2.17 28.68
C HIS A 535 15.58 -0.98 29.30
N GLN A 536 15.06 -0.08 28.46
CA GLN A 536 14.39 1.14 28.91
C GLN A 536 12.88 1.02 28.76
N VAL A 537 12.14 1.34 29.83
CA VAL A 537 10.69 1.58 29.71
C VAL A 537 10.47 2.99 29.17
N VAL A 538 9.79 3.06 28.04
CA VAL A 538 9.55 4.28 27.26
C VAL A 538 8.27 4.97 27.71
N GLN A 539 7.21 4.18 27.86
CA GLN A 539 5.89 4.67 28.20
C GLN A 539 5.11 3.59 28.94
N VAL A 540 4.37 3.99 29.97
CA VAL A 540 3.35 3.18 30.62
C VAL A 540 2.05 3.97 30.56
N ALA A 541 0.98 3.34 30.07
CA ALA A 541 -0.31 3.99 29.92
C ALA A 541 -1.43 3.12 30.51
N PRO A 542 -2.20 3.64 31.48
CA PRO A 542 -3.39 2.96 31.96
C PRO A 542 -4.48 3.01 30.89
N VAL A 543 -5.19 1.91 30.72
CA VAL A 543 -6.26 1.73 29.75
C VAL A 543 -7.54 1.43 30.50
N VAL A 544 -8.52 2.30 30.32
CA VAL A 544 -9.87 2.16 30.87
C VAL A 544 -10.83 2.00 29.72
N THR A 545 -11.71 1.03 29.85
CA THR A 545 -12.71 0.70 28.84
C THR A 545 -14.04 1.35 29.18
N MET A 546 -14.65 2.03 28.21
CA MET A 546 -15.86 2.83 28.41
C MET A 546 -16.72 2.93 27.14
N ARG A 547 -17.97 3.36 27.31
CA ARG A 547 -18.91 3.62 26.20
C ARG A 547 -19.50 5.01 26.33
N ILE A 548 -19.97 5.58 25.23
CA ILE A 548 -20.72 6.84 25.28
C ILE A 548 -22.14 6.52 25.80
N SER A 549 -22.56 7.21 26.86
CA SER A 549 -23.93 7.17 27.39
C SER A 549 -24.79 8.24 26.70
N SER A 550 -24.32 9.48 26.72
CA SER A 550 -24.98 10.63 26.10
C SER A 550 -24.00 11.68 25.60
N ILE A 551 -24.44 12.50 24.64
CA ILE A 551 -23.69 13.68 24.18
C ILE A 551 -24.62 14.89 24.25
N ASN A 552 -24.21 15.93 24.98
CA ASN A 552 -25.01 17.12 25.26
C ASN A 552 -26.43 16.78 25.75
N GLY A 553 -26.54 15.80 26.66
CA GLY A 553 -27.80 15.36 27.25
C GLY A 553 -28.66 14.44 26.38
N LYS A 554 -28.28 14.18 25.12
CA LYS A 554 -29.00 13.26 24.23
C LYS A 554 -28.40 11.86 24.29
N SER A 555 -29.23 10.85 24.55
CA SER A 555 -28.79 9.45 24.63
C SER A 555 -28.29 8.93 23.28
N VAL A 556 -27.44 7.90 23.30
CA VAL A 556 -26.96 7.24 22.06
C VAL A 556 -28.12 6.69 21.21
N THR A 557 -29.21 6.25 21.84
CA THR A 557 -30.42 5.75 21.17
C THR A 557 -31.19 6.87 20.46
N GLU A 558 -31.28 8.07 21.04
CA GLU A 558 -31.89 9.24 20.39
C GLU A 558 -31.00 9.83 19.28
N LEU A 559 -29.68 9.78 19.46
CA LEU A 559 -28.71 10.26 18.46
C LEU A 559 -28.58 9.32 17.25
N ASN A 560 -29.04 8.07 17.38
CA ASN A 560 -29.03 7.07 16.32
C ASN A 560 -30.25 6.13 16.41
N PRO A 561 -31.47 6.63 16.11
CA PRO A 561 -32.69 5.85 16.20
C PRO A 561 -32.65 4.66 15.23
N ALA A 562 -33.07 3.49 15.71
CA ALA A 562 -33.04 2.24 14.96
C ALA A 562 -34.15 2.13 13.89
N THR A 563 -35.10 3.08 13.86
CA THR A 563 -36.34 2.95 13.08
C THR A 563 -36.45 4.07 12.03
N ASP A 564 -36.52 3.66 10.76
CA ASP A 564 -36.53 4.47 9.54
C ASP A 564 -37.89 5.18 9.28
N SER A 565 -38.62 5.57 10.33
CA SER A 565 -40.04 5.97 10.23
C SER A 565 -40.29 7.47 9.98
N GLN A 566 -39.26 8.32 9.89
CA GLN A 566 -39.46 9.75 9.62
C GLN A 566 -38.71 10.26 8.38
N PRO A 567 -39.34 11.14 7.57
CA PRO A 567 -38.77 11.61 6.33
C PRO A 567 -37.47 12.39 6.51
N ARG A 568 -36.57 12.12 5.57
CA ARG A 568 -35.16 12.54 5.49
C ARG A 568 -34.97 14.06 5.33
N GLN A 569 -35.04 14.84 6.40
CA GLN A 569 -34.59 16.25 6.37
C GLN A 569 -33.24 16.46 7.07
N ALA A 570 -32.23 16.70 6.25
CA ALA A 570 -31.14 17.68 6.40
C ALA A 570 -30.36 17.77 7.75
N ARG A 571 -30.17 16.69 8.50
CA ARG A 571 -29.18 16.67 9.61
C ARG A 571 -27.93 15.86 9.25
N PRO A 572 -26.72 16.39 9.46
CA PRO A 572 -25.50 15.60 9.31
C PRO A 572 -25.56 14.41 10.30
N ARG A 573 -25.46 13.18 9.79
CA ARG A 573 -25.47 11.96 10.61
C ARG A 573 -24.11 11.80 11.27
N ARG A 574 -24.11 11.58 12.59
CA ARG A 574 -22.94 11.08 13.33
C ARG A 574 -22.62 9.67 12.84
N ALA A 575 -21.34 9.31 12.82
CA ALA A 575 -20.94 7.97 12.39
C ALA A 575 -21.48 6.92 13.38
N PRO A 576 -22.33 5.96 12.94
CA PRO A 576 -22.92 4.96 13.84
C PRO A 576 -21.88 4.12 14.59
N TRP A 577 -20.71 3.90 14.00
CA TRP A 577 -19.62 3.17 14.63
C TRP A 577 -19.02 3.95 15.80
N ALA A 578 -18.81 5.27 15.66
CA ALA A 578 -18.19 6.10 16.69
C ALA A 578 -19.08 6.21 17.94
N LEU A 579 -20.41 6.18 17.77
CA LEU A 579 -21.36 6.19 18.90
C LEU A 579 -21.48 4.83 19.59
N ARG A 580 -21.40 3.72 18.85
CA ARG A 580 -21.68 2.36 19.37
C ARG A 580 -20.44 1.60 19.81
N ARG A 581 -19.25 2.10 19.50
CA ARG A 581 -18.01 1.42 19.85
C ARG A 581 -17.75 1.47 21.35
N GLU A 582 -16.89 0.56 21.76
CA GLU A 582 -16.21 0.63 23.03
C GLU A 582 -14.92 1.43 22.85
N PHE A 583 -14.71 2.39 23.74
CA PHE A 583 -13.53 3.24 23.77
C PHE A 583 -12.55 2.69 24.80
N ARG A 584 -11.35 2.36 24.33
CA ARG A 584 -10.18 2.14 25.18
C ARG A 584 -9.49 3.48 25.31
N SER A 585 -9.61 4.12 26.46
CA SER A 585 -9.09 5.46 26.71
C SER A 585 -8.02 5.42 27.79
N THR A 586 -7.21 6.47 27.85
CA THR A 586 -6.18 6.62 28.89
C THR A 586 -6.38 7.91 29.66
N TYR A 587 -5.66 8.07 30.76
CA TYR A 587 -5.55 9.33 31.48
C TYR A 587 -4.09 9.67 31.74
N ARG A 588 -3.73 10.96 31.57
CA ARG A 588 -2.36 11.44 31.79
C ARG A 588 -2.30 12.95 31.90
N ASP A 589 -1.21 13.45 32.47
CA ASP A 589 -0.96 14.87 32.71
C ASP A 589 -0.40 15.61 31.47
N LYS A 590 0.31 14.92 30.57
CA LYS A 590 0.96 15.52 29.40
C LYS A 590 0.59 14.84 28.08
N PRO A 591 0.59 15.55 26.94
CA PRO A 591 0.43 14.92 25.63
C PRO A 591 1.65 14.04 25.30
N ALA A 592 1.43 12.97 24.53
CA ALA A 592 2.53 12.14 24.01
C ALA A 592 3.25 12.84 22.85
N SER A 593 4.46 12.36 22.55
CA SER A 593 5.24 12.79 21.38
C SER A 593 4.55 12.52 20.04
N SER A 594 3.63 11.54 19.98
CA SER A 594 2.83 11.21 18.81
C SER A 594 1.61 12.12 18.59
N GLU A 595 1.38 13.09 19.48
CA GLU A 595 0.17 13.91 19.50
C GLU A 595 0.50 15.39 19.33
N THR A 596 -0.33 16.08 18.54
CA THR A 596 -0.25 17.53 18.39
C THR A 596 -1.62 18.14 18.63
N ILE A 597 -1.70 19.11 19.54
CA ILE A 597 -2.94 19.84 19.81
C ILE A 597 -3.23 20.74 18.61
N VAL A 598 -4.40 20.59 18.01
CA VAL A 598 -4.87 21.37 16.86
C VAL A 598 -5.72 22.54 17.34
N GLU A 599 -6.53 22.33 18.37
CA GLU A 599 -7.46 23.32 18.89
C GLU A 599 -7.61 23.18 20.42
N GLY A 600 -7.83 24.30 21.10
CA GLY A 600 -8.03 24.34 22.56
C GLY A 600 -6.72 24.36 23.36
N LYS A 601 -6.82 24.02 24.64
CA LYS A 601 -5.67 23.97 25.58
C LYS A 601 -5.65 22.62 26.29
N TRP A 602 -4.44 22.11 26.55
CA TRP A 602 -4.28 20.92 27.38
C TRP A 602 -4.83 21.17 28.80
N PHE A 603 -5.05 20.10 29.56
CA PHE A 603 -5.68 20.14 30.88
C PHE A 603 -5.11 21.24 31.78
N SER A 604 -5.99 21.95 32.48
CA SER A 604 -5.59 23.00 33.42
C SER A 604 -4.94 22.42 34.68
N ASP A 605 -4.04 23.17 35.33
CA ASP A 605 -3.44 22.76 36.61
C ASP A 605 -4.49 22.45 37.70
N SER A 606 -5.67 23.08 37.62
CA SER A 606 -6.79 22.84 38.53
C SER A 606 -7.50 21.50 38.28
N SER A 607 -7.66 21.09 37.03
CA SER A 607 -8.29 19.83 36.64
C SER A 607 -7.37 18.62 36.80
N LEU A 608 -6.06 18.85 36.97
CA LEU A 608 -5.08 17.82 37.33
C LEU A 608 -5.07 17.50 38.84
N ARG A 609 -5.64 18.37 39.69
CA ARG A 609 -5.56 18.26 41.17
C ARG A 609 -6.85 17.79 41.84
N MET A 610 -8.03 18.19 41.36
CA MET A 610 -9.34 17.85 41.96
C MET A 610 -10.33 17.37 40.88
N PRO A 611 -11.20 16.37 41.16
CA PRO A 611 -12.35 16.07 40.30
C PRO A 611 -13.31 17.27 40.32
N ARG A 612 -13.59 17.87 39.17
CA ARG A 612 -14.74 18.78 39.00
C ARG A 612 -16.01 17.95 38.78
N ASP A 613 -17.19 18.55 38.97
CA ASP A 613 -18.49 17.95 38.60
C ASP A 613 -18.56 17.51 37.12
N THR A 614 -17.69 18.06 36.27
CA THR A 614 -17.48 17.62 34.88
C THR A 614 -16.00 17.48 34.61
N GLY A 615 -15.53 16.26 34.30
CA GLY A 615 -14.13 15.99 33.99
C GLY A 615 -13.67 16.64 32.69
N GLU A 616 -12.38 16.82 32.49
CA GLU A 616 -11.82 17.35 31.23
C GLU A 616 -11.27 16.23 30.35
N ILE A 617 -11.53 16.30 29.04
CA ILE A 617 -11.04 15.35 28.05
C ILE A 617 -10.42 16.04 26.83
N SER A 618 -9.44 15.36 26.24
CA SER A 618 -8.90 15.65 24.92
C SER A 618 -9.37 14.59 23.93
N LEU A 619 -9.91 15.03 22.79
CA LEU A 619 -10.46 14.15 21.76
C LEU A 619 -9.59 14.17 20.50
N GLU A 620 -9.52 13.04 19.80
CA GLU A 620 -8.92 12.96 18.47
C GLU A 620 -9.75 13.75 17.43
N ASP A 621 -9.11 14.54 16.57
CA ASP A 621 -9.75 15.42 15.59
C ASP A 621 -10.68 14.65 14.61
N GLY A 622 -10.26 13.48 14.14
CA GLY A 622 -11.09 12.59 13.33
C GLY A 622 -12.36 12.14 14.05
N ILE A 623 -12.23 11.62 15.28
CA ILE A 623 -13.37 11.22 16.12
C ILE A 623 -14.28 12.40 16.44
N ALA A 624 -13.73 13.59 16.69
CA ALA A 624 -14.53 14.78 16.95
C ALA A 624 -15.43 15.12 15.75
N LYS A 625 -14.89 15.03 14.53
CA LYS A 625 -15.64 15.23 13.28
C LYS A 625 -16.71 14.17 13.07
N GLU A 626 -16.42 12.91 13.35
CA GLU A 626 -17.39 11.82 13.20
C GLU A 626 -18.51 11.84 14.23
N LEU A 627 -18.20 12.24 15.46
CA LEU A 627 -19.18 12.46 16.52
C LEU A 627 -19.90 13.81 16.36
N LEU A 628 -19.46 14.68 15.45
CA LEU A 628 -19.97 16.04 15.26
C LEU A 628 -20.01 16.84 16.57
N VAL A 629 -18.90 16.80 17.31
CA VAL A 629 -18.69 17.50 18.58
C VAL A 629 -17.61 18.58 18.44
N LYS A 630 -17.71 19.63 19.24
CA LYS A 630 -16.79 20.78 19.26
C LYS A 630 -16.19 20.98 20.64
N LEU A 631 -15.19 21.86 20.74
CA LEU A 631 -14.68 22.31 22.04
C LEU A 631 -15.82 22.84 22.92
N GLY A 632 -15.80 22.45 24.19
CA GLY A 632 -16.80 22.83 25.18
C GLY A 632 -18.01 21.90 25.27
N ASP A 633 -18.26 21.03 24.29
CA ASP A 633 -19.34 20.03 24.35
C ASP A 633 -19.11 19.04 25.49
N VAL A 634 -20.21 18.48 26.01
CA VAL A 634 -20.22 17.51 27.10
C VAL A 634 -20.52 16.11 26.57
N ILE A 635 -19.64 15.16 26.86
CA ILE A 635 -19.83 13.74 26.61
C ILE A 635 -19.90 13.02 27.95
N THR A 636 -20.98 12.28 28.17
CA THR A 636 -21.16 11.41 29.32
C THR A 636 -20.71 10.01 28.96
N TRP A 637 -19.73 9.50 29.70
CA TRP A 637 -19.14 8.18 29.47
C TRP A 637 -19.66 7.20 30.51
N ASN A 638 -20.15 6.06 30.06
CA ASN A 638 -20.38 4.93 30.94
C ASN A 638 -19.05 4.18 31.13
N VAL A 639 -18.45 4.31 32.30
CA VAL A 639 -17.22 3.64 32.72
C VAL A 639 -17.62 2.51 33.65
N GLN A 640 -17.74 1.30 33.09
CA GLN A 640 -18.14 0.09 33.83
C GLN A 640 -19.43 0.26 34.66
N GLY A 641 -20.44 0.91 34.10
CA GLY A 641 -21.73 1.13 34.76
C GLY A 641 -21.87 2.48 35.47
N VAL A 642 -20.78 3.24 35.66
CA VAL A 642 -20.82 4.59 36.24
C VAL A 642 -20.78 5.65 35.15
N ASP A 643 -21.76 6.54 35.14
CA ASP A 643 -21.83 7.64 34.17
C ASP A 643 -20.98 8.84 34.63
N ILE A 644 -19.96 9.18 33.84
CA ILE A 644 -19.01 10.26 34.11
C ILE A 644 -19.18 11.36 33.05
N PRO A 645 -19.74 12.52 33.41
CA PRO A 645 -19.83 13.66 32.49
C PRO A 645 -18.45 14.30 32.29
N THR A 646 -18.09 14.56 31.04
CA THR A 646 -16.83 15.20 30.67
C THR A 646 -16.97 16.27 29.61
N ARG A 647 -16.10 17.27 29.64
CA ARG A 647 -16.05 18.40 28.71
C ARG A 647 -14.83 18.32 27.81
N ILE A 648 -15.02 18.58 26.53
CA ILE A 648 -13.92 18.63 25.56
C ILE A 648 -13.14 19.95 25.70
N THR A 649 -11.87 19.87 26.11
CA THR A 649 -11.00 21.05 26.29
C THR A 649 -9.95 21.21 25.19
N SER A 650 -9.58 20.11 24.54
CA SER A 650 -8.64 20.12 23.41
C SER A 650 -8.98 19.09 22.35
N LEU A 651 -8.74 19.46 21.10
CA LEU A 651 -8.74 18.56 19.95
C LEU A 651 -7.31 18.32 19.51
N ARG A 652 -6.95 17.05 19.25
CA ARG A 652 -5.59 16.66 18.88
C ARG A 652 -5.55 15.79 17.64
N LYS A 653 -4.48 15.96 16.87
CA LYS A 653 -4.10 15.08 15.77
C LYS A 653 -3.17 14.00 16.30
N VAL A 654 -3.46 12.75 15.97
CA VAL A 654 -2.69 11.58 16.42
C VAL A 654 -2.03 10.93 15.23
N THR A 655 -0.72 10.70 15.31
CA THR A 655 0.03 9.98 14.27
C THR A 655 -0.02 8.48 14.55
N TRP A 656 -1.10 7.83 14.09
CA TRP A 656 -1.34 6.38 14.24
C TRP A 656 -0.28 5.47 13.60
N THR A 657 0.59 6.02 12.74
CA THR A 657 1.69 5.28 12.10
C THR A 657 2.89 5.07 13.01
N ARG A 658 2.97 5.77 14.15
CA ARG A 658 4.03 5.56 15.15
C ARG A 658 3.70 4.35 16.02
N PHE A 659 4.71 3.54 16.34
CA PHE A 659 4.59 2.37 17.20
C PHE A 659 4.57 2.77 18.70
N GLU A 660 3.55 3.54 19.08
CA GLU A 660 3.29 3.98 20.46
C GLU A 660 1.82 3.72 20.83
N PRO A 661 1.50 3.45 22.11
CA PRO A 661 0.11 3.36 22.58
C PRO A 661 -0.63 4.69 22.37
N ASN A 662 -1.49 4.72 21.35
CA ASN A 662 -2.29 5.87 20.95
C ASN A 662 -3.77 5.67 21.32
N PHE A 663 -4.45 6.75 21.73
CA PHE A 663 -5.82 6.70 22.25
C PHE A 663 -6.73 7.68 21.51
N PHE A 664 -8.01 7.34 21.36
CA PHE A 664 -9.00 8.27 20.77
C PHE A 664 -9.44 9.35 21.74
N VAL A 665 -9.50 9.02 23.02
CA VAL A 665 -9.85 9.95 24.10
C VAL A 665 -8.79 9.86 25.20
N VAL A 666 -8.35 11.02 25.70
CA VAL A 666 -7.45 11.13 26.86
C VAL A 666 -8.17 11.94 27.93
N PHE A 667 -8.15 11.45 29.17
CA PHE A 667 -8.81 12.10 30.31
C PHE A 667 -7.79 12.77 31.21
N ALA A 668 -8.21 13.82 31.92
CA ALA A 668 -7.45 14.33 33.06
C ALA A 668 -7.33 13.23 34.14
N PRO A 669 -6.15 13.02 34.76
CA PRO A 669 -5.91 11.91 35.68
C PRO A 669 -6.94 11.73 36.80
N PRO A 670 -7.42 12.78 37.51
CA PRO A 670 -8.38 12.60 38.59
C PRO A 670 -9.70 11.95 38.17
N VAL A 671 -10.09 12.05 36.90
CA VAL A 671 -11.38 11.55 36.39
C VAL A 671 -11.43 10.01 36.38
N LEU A 672 -10.30 9.36 36.06
CA LEU A 672 -10.24 7.91 35.86
C LEU A 672 -9.27 7.18 36.79
N ARG A 673 -8.57 7.88 37.69
CA ARG A 673 -7.58 7.27 38.61
C ARG A 673 -8.19 6.19 39.51
N GLY A 674 -9.46 6.31 39.88
CA GLY A 674 -10.19 5.33 40.70
C GLY A 674 -10.89 4.22 39.90
N ALA A 675 -10.87 4.28 38.57
CA ALA A 675 -11.51 3.26 37.74
C ALA A 675 -10.61 2.02 37.58
N PRO A 676 -11.18 0.80 37.55
CA PRO A 676 -10.43 -0.40 37.19
C PRO A 676 -9.74 -0.22 35.83
N ASN A 677 -8.43 -0.44 35.80
CA ASN A 677 -7.61 -0.23 34.62
C ASN A 677 -6.63 -1.39 34.39
N GLN A 678 -6.20 -1.52 33.14
CA GLN A 678 -5.08 -2.38 32.75
C GLN A 678 -3.98 -1.48 32.18
N TYR A 679 -2.72 -1.83 32.36
CA TYR A 679 -1.62 -1.07 31.78
C TYR A 679 -1.18 -1.63 30.43
N VAL A 680 -0.72 -0.71 29.58
CA VAL A 680 0.07 -1.01 28.40
C VAL A 680 1.44 -0.39 28.60
N MET A 681 2.49 -1.21 28.47
CA MET A 681 3.87 -0.78 28.65
C MET A 681 4.62 -0.89 27.32
N LEU A 682 5.27 0.19 26.92
CA LEU A 682 6.18 0.24 25.79
C LEU A 682 7.62 0.24 26.33
N ALA A 683 8.42 -0.70 25.85
CA ALA A 683 9.83 -0.84 26.17
C ALA A 683 10.70 -0.70 24.91
N GLN A 684 11.93 -0.24 25.13
CA GLN A 684 13.00 -0.18 24.14
C GLN A 684 14.06 -1.22 24.47
N VAL A 685 14.19 -2.19 23.59
CA VAL A 685 15.17 -3.28 23.65
C VAL A 685 16.18 -3.05 22.54
N LYS A 686 17.46 -2.90 22.87
CA LYS A 686 18.49 -2.53 21.87
C LYS A 686 18.85 -3.66 20.91
N ASP A 687 18.80 -4.90 21.37
CA ASP A 687 19.24 -6.08 20.60
C ASP A 687 18.02 -6.94 20.20
N PRO A 688 17.83 -7.25 18.89
CA PRO A 688 16.78 -8.15 18.43
C PRO A 688 16.80 -9.54 19.12
N SER A 689 17.97 -10.06 19.48
CA SER A 689 18.08 -11.35 20.18
C SER A 689 17.60 -11.26 21.63
N ALA A 690 17.79 -10.11 22.29
CA ALA A 690 17.33 -9.85 23.64
C ALA A 690 15.80 -9.69 23.72
N VAL A 691 15.13 -9.33 22.62
CA VAL A 691 13.66 -9.26 22.56
C VAL A 691 13.06 -10.62 22.91
N ALA A 692 13.53 -11.70 22.28
CA ALA A 692 13.00 -13.04 22.52
C ALA A 692 13.24 -13.51 23.97
N LEU A 693 14.40 -13.18 24.55
CA LEU A 693 14.73 -13.49 25.94
C LEU A 693 13.83 -12.74 26.93
N LEU A 694 13.64 -11.44 26.71
CA LEU A 694 12.75 -10.60 27.53
C LEU A 694 11.30 -11.11 27.45
N GLN A 695 10.81 -11.38 26.25
CA GLN A 695 9.46 -11.92 26.05
C GLN A 695 9.27 -13.24 26.79
N ARG A 696 10.26 -14.13 26.73
CA ARG A 696 10.22 -15.40 27.47
C ARG A 696 10.22 -15.20 28.98
N ALA A 697 11.07 -14.31 29.50
CA ALA A 697 11.13 -14.00 30.93
C ALA A 697 9.80 -13.44 31.45
N VAL A 698 9.19 -12.53 30.70
CA VAL A 698 7.89 -11.93 31.04
C VAL A 698 6.79 -12.99 31.02
N VAL A 699 6.68 -13.79 29.97
CA VAL A 699 5.63 -14.83 29.86
C VAL A 699 5.78 -15.90 30.96
N ASN A 700 7.01 -16.25 31.34
CA ASN A 700 7.25 -17.21 32.43
C ASN A 700 6.80 -16.67 33.81
N ARG A 701 6.96 -15.35 34.06
CA ARG A 701 6.62 -14.73 35.34
C ARG A 701 5.16 -14.27 35.41
N PHE A 702 4.64 -13.75 34.30
CA PHE A 702 3.29 -13.22 34.15
C PHE A 702 2.64 -13.83 32.90
N PRO A 703 2.05 -15.02 33.01
CA PRO A 703 1.50 -15.75 31.86
C PRO A 703 0.34 -15.05 31.14
N ASN A 704 -0.33 -14.08 31.78
CA ASN A 704 -1.38 -13.25 31.18
C ASN A 704 -0.82 -12.09 30.33
N VAL A 705 0.39 -11.61 30.64
CA VAL A 705 0.98 -10.46 29.95
C VAL A 705 1.40 -10.88 28.55
N SER A 706 0.81 -10.23 27.55
CA SER A 706 1.06 -10.53 26.13
C SER A 706 2.08 -9.57 25.54
N PRO A 707 3.29 -10.03 25.19
CA PRO A 707 4.26 -9.20 24.50
C PRO A 707 4.01 -9.17 22.99
N SER A 708 4.28 -8.02 22.38
CA SER A 708 4.28 -7.83 20.94
C SER A 708 5.47 -6.99 20.50
N SER A 709 6.21 -7.45 19.51
CA SER A 709 7.34 -6.71 18.93
C SER A 709 6.87 -5.83 17.78
N GLY A 710 7.36 -4.59 17.75
CA GLY A 710 7.23 -3.70 16.60
C GLY A 710 8.22 -4.05 15.50
N PRO A 711 8.19 -3.34 14.35
CA PRO A 711 9.18 -3.52 13.30
C PRO A 711 10.59 -3.37 13.88
N SER A 712 11.45 -4.36 13.61
CA SER A 712 12.83 -4.34 14.05
C SER A 712 13.55 -3.14 13.45
N ILE A 713 14.13 -2.29 14.29
CA ILE A 713 15.09 -1.27 13.87
C ILE A 713 16.39 -2.01 13.58
N GLY A 714 16.57 -2.42 12.32
CA GLY A 714 17.81 -2.98 11.79
C GLY A 714 18.54 -1.94 10.97
#